data_AF-A0A959CUK7-F1
#
_entry.id   AF-A0A959CUK7-F1
#
_cell.length_a   1.000
_cell.length_b   1.000
_cell.length_c   1.000
_cell.angle_alpha   90.00
_cell.angle_beta   90.00
_cell.angle_gamma   90.00
#
_symmetry.space_group_name_H-M   'P 1'
#
loop_
_entity.id
_entity.type
_entity.pdbx_description
1 polymer ?
#
loop_
_entity_poly.entity_id
_entity_poly.type
_entity_poly.pdbx_seq_one_letter_code
_entity_poly.pdbx_strand_id
1 'polypeptide(L)'
;MSSHFEETTIALWEQEDWSIFRNALPLHPLRIDITRLEGDTAYSLIGNLLDGKSFEITLEPPFPIAQELQSLYFESRVSERTRGSQPFGLGFPLFMAKGPKGETIAAPVFIWNLSLEPHPRHIGRWAIAWKPQQKLDFNRFLMAYWGGMAKTELPTLFEEALSTGRMDAKLLARLCNQAGEMLGLKNPSQSIAVSAAPAVEELGRILEQPQIYWSGVLGLYRPNQHLFIFPEAEPEENEKSGPSPAHTLGLLPLDPFQAAAMEKIFREKSTLVTGLPGTGRAHLSVHLLTNALSNGHRCLAVSPRLPALRSIQHRLEQLGLGRLSFLLRDTVQDLPLFAEILRASANAKEPEVNYPSGDYRLLSARAERLKRKLDNSYLSTRAFTFGHYNWTQAVGLYLRSIRKEGKELLATQLNAQDYEFSFSEYQKLKQAIASCRELLGEADVFRNPLNQLHQGIFLRMDKEEARTFIEKKSENLLSRALKLRQWYINRVNTYSELLSAHYEQYYQDLARRLALLSDRIGEYYGRFGEAFESSGLGGLKLKSVFSGNAKAVVEARQEVAAAYKKLQSDFNGNAYFEYVFPPADEGRSIPQVKTALKGFEEALARWRAGLRDLVQDEILRLNHKTVHPRLGFKGQALELEEGLAHLLDQVNESGLYHLPVSHKSLTIPKRQRFLDELIEQLEITRRALDSFDTFYDWQNNWLQLDEGARRLVKALVKGRPGNWEAAFESWFLDNCLSQGYKAVLPPEPENLRELAEAASAFKPLLPSHALLAWHGRKGETLRRLRRQSRVRYQLFSGKQQEQNPVVLKKQVRQSVEAVSTLMPALLATPQAAGECFAGTGFQFDYVIVEDASLLNPQEIRMLKALGRKSVFLGNALPEEHYYSPPAYEYLEEQGVATSTLYGCHHRFPGSLLQYEQEGERDLSLPEGPSILQFEQLDGRYDEQAEVNEEEALFIISILNKIEKTPQRTFPSVGIVCLTKGQRDMITAYLLHIKQRRSTGVEMIQQLERNGLSVLHLGELSGQRFDTLIISGAFGPVDLKGTMTGHLHRLHQQNMIEGVFSLMSTAEKRVQVVSSIPLSVLDELAANPEAREGYLLASYFKYIKAVGEQDRDTASGIVENLPEWM
;
A
#
# COMPACT_ATOMS: atom_id res chain seq x y z
N MET A 1 -20.98 20.20 -6.76
CA MET A 1 -20.03 20.88 -5.87
C MET A 1 -20.67 21.45 -4.60
N SER A 2 -21.96 21.21 -4.29
CA SER A 2 -22.61 21.70 -3.05
C SER A 2 -22.83 20.65 -1.95
N SER A 3 -22.57 19.35 -2.18
CA SER A 3 -22.85 18.29 -1.18
C SER A 3 -21.69 18.01 -0.23
N HIS A 4 -20.44 18.13 -0.69
CA HIS A 4 -19.26 17.82 0.13
C HIS A 4 -18.96 18.88 1.21
N PHE A 5 -19.38 20.13 0.98
CA PHE A 5 -19.27 21.20 1.98
C PHE A 5 -20.26 21.01 3.12
N GLU A 6 -21.44 20.42 2.86
CA GLU A 6 -22.43 20.11 3.89
C GLU A 6 -21.97 18.90 4.72
N GLU A 7 -21.52 17.80 4.10
CA GLU A 7 -21.14 16.57 4.82
C GLU A 7 -19.92 16.72 5.75
N THR A 8 -18.89 17.46 5.33
CA THR A 8 -17.67 17.66 6.14
C THR A 8 -17.91 18.64 7.30
N THR A 9 -18.80 19.61 7.11
CA THR A 9 -19.20 20.56 8.16
C THR A 9 -20.11 19.86 9.19
N ILE A 10 -20.89 18.87 8.73
CA ILE A 10 -21.80 18.07 9.54
C ILE A 10 -21.06 17.09 10.47
N ALA A 11 -19.94 16.51 10.06
CA ALA A 11 -19.14 15.58 10.89
C ALA A 11 -18.36 16.28 12.02
N LEU A 12 -17.93 17.53 11.81
CA LEU A 12 -17.33 18.38 12.86
C LEU A 12 -18.34 18.74 13.97
N TRP A 13 -19.64 18.72 13.67
CA TRP A 13 -20.69 19.14 14.61
C TRP A 13 -21.10 18.07 15.63
N GLU A 14 -20.77 16.79 15.39
CA GLU A 14 -21.23 15.67 16.23
C GLU A 14 -20.32 15.41 17.45
N GLN A 15 -19.07 15.91 17.46
CA GLN A 15 -18.24 16.01 18.67
C GLN A 15 -18.44 17.33 19.44
N GLU A 16 -19.25 18.27 18.91
CA GLU A 16 -19.30 19.69 19.26
C GLU A 16 -20.51 20.14 20.11
N ASP A 17 -21.32 19.22 20.65
CA ASP A 17 -22.50 19.58 21.46
C ASP A 17 -22.19 20.43 22.72
N TRP A 18 -20.89 20.60 23.04
CA TRP A 18 -20.38 21.36 24.20
C TRP A 18 -19.50 22.58 23.84
N SER A 19 -19.53 23.06 22.59
CA SER A 19 -18.91 24.34 22.25
C SER A 19 -19.56 25.51 23.00
N ILE A 20 -18.77 26.31 23.73
CA ILE A 20 -19.27 27.56 24.35
C ILE A 20 -19.60 28.65 23.31
N PHE A 21 -19.07 28.54 22.09
CA PHE A 21 -19.36 29.49 21.01
C PHE A 21 -20.68 29.17 20.31
N ARG A 22 -21.09 27.90 20.26
CA ARG A 22 -22.41 27.49 19.73
C ARG A 22 -23.49 27.51 20.80
N ASN A 23 -23.18 26.98 21.98
CA ASN A 23 -24.11 26.86 23.11
C ASN A 23 -23.40 27.28 24.40
N ALA A 24 -23.58 28.52 24.81
CA ALA A 24 -23.03 29.08 26.04
C ALA A 24 -23.90 28.85 27.28
N LEU A 25 -25.03 28.14 27.20
CA LEU A 25 -25.90 27.95 28.36
C LEU A 25 -25.13 27.34 29.55
N PRO A 26 -25.43 27.75 30.80
CA PRO A 26 -24.72 27.34 32.02
C PRO A 26 -25.08 25.92 32.48
N LEU A 27 -25.11 24.97 31.53
CA LEU A 27 -25.39 23.55 31.75
C LEU A 27 -24.10 22.73 31.97
N HIS A 28 -22.95 23.39 31.94
CA HIS A 28 -21.63 22.79 32.08
C HIS A 28 -20.87 23.45 33.24
N PRO A 29 -20.11 22.70 34.08
CA PRO A 29 -19.42 23.25 35.26
C PRO A 29 -18.44 24.40 34.99
N LEU A 30 -17.94 24.52 33.75
CA LEU A 30 -17.07 25.61 33.29
C LEU A 30 -17.85 26.77 32.65
N ARG A 31 -19.12 26.96 33.02
CA ARG A 31 -19.97 28.04 32.51
C ARG A 31 -20.84 28.59 33.63
N ILE A 32 -20.64 29.87 33.94
CA ILE A 32 -21.32 30.53 35.05
C ILE A 32 -22.19 31.64 34.48
N ASP A 33 -23.48 31.58 34.73
CA ASP A 33 -24.39 32.71 34.50
C ASP A 33 -23.99 33.86 35.43
N ILE A 34 -23.75 35.04 34.87
CA ILE A 34 -23.34 36.21 35.67
C ILE A 34 -24.37 36.61 36.72
N THR A 35 -25.64 36.26 36.55
CA THR A 35 -26.71 36.54 37.51
C THR A 35 -26.69 35.61 38.73
N ARG A 36 -25.94 34.51 38.68
CA ARG A 36 -25.65 33.66 39.85
C ARG A 36 -24.59 34.27 40.76
N LEU A 37 -23.85 35.30 40.30
CA LEU A 37 -22.86 36.01 41.10
C LEU A 37 -23.54 36.90 42.17
N GLU A 38 -22.84 37.21 43.26
CA GLU A 38 -23.43 37.88 44.42
C GLU A 38 -23.88 39.33 44.15
N GLY A 39 -25.07 39.70 44.62
CA GLY A 39 -25.58 41.09 44.61
C GLY A 39 -25.71 41.70 43.22
N ASP A 40 -25.35 42.98 43.08
CA ASP A 40 -25.42 43.73 41.81
C ASP A 40 -24.20 43.50 40.88
N THR A 41 -23.46 42.41 41.09
CA THR A 41 -22.21 42.11 40.34
C THR A 41 -22.46 41.97 38.84
N ALA A 42 -23.56 41.33 38.43
CA ALA A 42 -23.91 41.15 37.01
C ALA A 42 -24.04 42.50 36.28
N TYR A 43 -24.78 43.43 36.88
CA TYR A 43 -24.96 44.79 36.34
C TYR A 43 -23.66 45.58 36.36
N SER A 44 -22.87 45.45 37.44
CA SER A 44 -21.57 46.11 37.57
C SER A 44 -20.56 45.62 36.52
N LEU A 45 -20.53 44.31 36.22
CA LEU A 45 -19.65 43.73 35.19
C LEU A 45 -19.98 44.30 33.80
N ILE A 46 -21.25 44.21 33.38
CA ILE A 46 -21.68 44.71 32.06
C ILE A 46 -21.52 46.23 31.96
N GLY A 47 -21.93 46.96 33.00
CA GLY A 47 -21.80 48.42 33.06
C GLY A 47 -20.34 48.87 32.91
N ASN A 48 -19.42 48.29 33.69
CA ASN A 48 -18.01 48.65 33.64
C ASN A 48 -17.34 48.28 32.29
N LEU A 49 -17.73 47.17 31.67
CA LEU A 49 -17.24 46.79 30.34
C LEU A 49 -17.68 47.79 29.26
N LEU A 50 -18.93 48.26 29.34
CA LEU A 50 -19.50 49.23 28.39
C LEU A 50 -19.02 50.67 28.65
N ASP A 51 -18.58 50.98 29.87
CA ASP A 51 -17.90 52.24 30.19
C ASP A 51 -16.47 52.31 29.60
N GLY A 52 -15.91 51.17 29.22
CA GLY A 52 -14.58 51.06 28.60
C GLY A 52 -13.42 51.44 29.54
N LYS A 53 -13.64 51.42 30.86
CA LYS A 53 -12.62 51.69 31.89
C LYS A 53 -12.10 50.38 32.50
N SER A 54 -10.85 50.36 32.91
CA SER A 54 -10.31 49.24 33.67
C SER A 54 -11.04 49.09 35.00
N PHE A 55 -11.36 47.86 35.39
CA PHE A 55 -11.99 47.55 36.67
C PHE A 55 -11.45 46.26 37.27
N GLU A 56 -11.66 46.10 38.57
CA GLU A 56 -11.42 44.87 39.33
C GLU A 56 -12.55 44.73 40.34
N ILE A 57 -13.28 43.62 40.28
CA ILE A 57 -14.39 43.29 41.18
C ILE A 57 -13.98 42.08 42.00
N THR A 58 -14.00 42.22 43.33
CA THR A 58 -13.75 41.12 44.28
C THR A 58 -15.07 40.45 44.65
N LEU A 59 -15.08 39.12 44.61
CA LEU A 59 -16.23 38.25 44.87
C LEU A 59 -15.94 37.37 46.09
N GLU A 60 -16.98 37.10 46.89
CA GLU A 60 -16.95 36.13 47.99
C GLU A 60 -17.95 34.99 47.74
N PRO A 61 -17.85 34.32 46.57
CA PRO A 61 -18.92 33.47 46.04
C PRO A 61 -19.33 32.35 47.01
N PRO A 62 -20.61 31.94 46.99
CA PRO A 62 -21.07 30.78 47.74
C PRO A 62 -20.36 29.50 47.26
N PHE A 63 -20.28 28.50 48.13
CA PHE A 63 -19.46 27.29 47.93
C PHE A 63 -19.55 26.65 46.53
N PRO A 64 -20.74 26.42 45.92
CA PRO A 64 -20.82 25.83 44.58
C PRO A 64 -20.16 26.70 43.49
N ILE A 65 -20.37 28.02 43.55
CA ILE A 65 -19.80 28.97 42.58
C ILE A 65 -18.30 29.14 42.82
N ALA A 66 -17.85 29.08 44.07
CA ALA A 66 -16.44 29.11 44.41
C ALA A 66 -15.68 27.93 43.77
N GLN A 67 -16.28 26.73 43.74
CA GLN A 67 -15.72 25.56 43.06
C GLN A 67 -15.72 25.71 41.53
N GLU A 68 -16.81 26.20 40.94
CA GLU A 68 -16.87 26.47 39.48
C GLU A 68 -15.80 27.50 39.06
N LEU A 69 -15.63 28.59 39.82
CA LEU A 69 -14.60 29.60 39.58
C LEU A 69 -13.18 29.03 39.75
N GLN A 70 -12.99 28.15 40.73
CA GLN A 70 -11.71 27.47 40.93
C GLN A 70 -11.35 26.60 39.72
N SER A 71 -12.27 25.78 39.24
CA SER A 71 -12.10 24.95 38.05
C SER A 71 -11.85 25.80 36.80
N LEU A 72 -12.59 26.90 36.63
CA LEU A 72 -12.38 27.88 35.56
C LEU A 72 -10.99 28.50 35.61
N TYR A 73 -10.52 28.90 36.79
CA TYR A 73 -9.20 29.47 36.97
C TYR A 73 -8.10 28.49 36.56
N PHE A 74 -8.15 27.25 37.07
CA PHE A 74 -7.10 26.26 36.76
C PHE A 74 -7.10 25.87 35.28
N GLU A 75 -8.27 25.61 34.69
CA GLU A 75 -8.38 25.30 33.25
C GLU A 75 -7.97 26.50 32.38
N SER A 76 -8.24 27.74 32.82
CA SER A 76 -7.77 28.96 32.15
C SER A 76 -6.24 29.06 32.20
N ARG A 77 -5.61 28.83 33.35
CA ARG A 77 -4.15 28.83 33.53
C ARG A 77 -3.47 27.73 32.72
N VAL A 78 -4.06 26.55 32.65
CA VAL A 78 -3.57 25.45 31.81
C VAL A 78 -3.63 25.86 30.34
N SER A 79 -4.75 26.41 29.88
CA SER A 79 -4.89 26.89 28.50
C SER A 79 -3.89 28.00 28.16
N GLU A 80 -3.67 28.95 29.08
CA GLU A 80 -2.66 30.00 28.91
C GLU A 80 -1.25 29.41 28.80
N ARG A 81 -0.89 28.45 29.64
CA ARG A 81 0.42 27.80 29.65
C ARG A 81 0.67 26.96 28.40
N THR A 82 -0.34 26.21 27.97
CA THR A 82 -0.24 25.22 26.89
C THR A 82 -0.50 25.82 25.52
N ARG A 83 -1.39 26.81 25.39
CA ARG A 83 -1.81 27.41 24.10
C ARG A 83 -1.43 28.89 23.94
N GLY A 84 -1.05 29.57 25.03
CA GLY A 84 -0.58 30.96 24.99
C GLY A 84 -1.66 32.04 25.08
N SER A 85 -2.93 31.68 24.99
CA SER A 85 -4.06 32.62 25.09
C SER A 85 -4.79 32.49 26.43
N GLN A 86 -5.21 33.61 27.02
CA GLN A 86 -6.15 33.60 28.16
C GLN A 86 -7.58 33.41 27.66
N PRO A 87 -8.22 32.26 27.92
CA PRO A 87 -9.55 31.98 27.38
C PRO A 87 -10.68 32.47 28.29
N PHE A 88 -10.39 32.85 29.54
CA PHE A 88 -11.44 33.29 30.46
C PHE A 88 -12.07 34.59 29.96
N GLY A 89 -13.38 34.59 29.85
CA GLY A 89 -14.09 35.74 29.32
C GLY A 89 -15.58 35.69 29.61
N LEU A 90 -16.25 36.75 29.17
CA LEU A 90 -17.69 36.94 29.27
C LEU A 90 -18.29 37.00 27.86
N GLY A 91 -19.17 36.06 27.53
CA GLY A 91 -20.00 36.12 26.34
C GLY A 91 -21.30 36.86 26.61
N PHE A 92 -21.60 37.90 25.83
CA PHE A 92 -22.80 38.73 25.99
C PHE A 92 -23.13 39.54 24.72
N PRO A 93 -24.40 39.83 24.41
CA PRO A 93 -25.59 39.04 24.77
C PRO A 93 -25.57 37.66 24.08
N LEU A 94 -26.54 36.79 24.35
CA LEU A 94 -26.70 35.50 23.67
C LEU A 94 -27.67 35.59 22.49
N PHE A 95 -27.30 35.09 21.33
CA PHE A 95 -28.23 34.77 20.23
C PHE A 95 -28.81 33.37 20.44
N MET A 96 -30.13 33.25 20.36
CA MET A 96 -30.85 32.01 20.59
C MET A 96 -31.69 31.63 19.38
N ALA A 97 -31.49 30.41 18.87
CA ALA A 97 -32.26 29.86 17.75
C ALA A 97 -32.18 28.32 17.72
N LYS A 98 -33.11 27.70 17.00
CA LYS A 98 -33.00 26.30 16.61
C LYS A 98 -32.11 26.17 15.37
N GLY A 99 -31.10 25.32 15.41
CA GLY A 99 -30.20 25.08 14.29
C GLY A 99 -30.81 24.21 13.18
N PRO A 100 -30.09 23.99 12.07
CA PRO A 100 -30.62 23.33 10.86
C PRO A 100 -31.00 21.87 11.09
N LYS A 101 -30.33 21.17 12.02
CA LYS A 101 -30.62 19.78 12.40
C LYS A 101 -31.53 19.69 13.63
N GLY A 102 -32.05 20.82 14.11
CA GLY A 102 -32.90 20.89 15.30
C GLY A 102 -32.15 21.06 16.63
N GLU A 103 -30.83 21.25 16.59
CA GLU A 103 -30.01 21.53 17.76
C GLU A 103 -30.34 22.88 18.43
N THR A 104 -29.85 23.07 19.66
CA THR A 104 -29.91 24.36 20.34
C THR A 104 -28.69 25.22 19.99
N ILE A 105 -28.94 26.44 19.49
CA ILE A 105 -27.92 27.48 19.34
C ILE A 105 -28.21 28.55 20.40
N ALA A 106 -27.24 28.76 21.28
CA ALA A 106 -27.25 29.78 22.33
C ALA A 106 -25.88 30.46 22.35
N ALA A 107 -25.56 31.15 21.26
CA ALA A 107 -24.23 31.63 20.93
C ALA A 107 -24.04 33.08 21.43
N PRO A 108 -22.97 33.42 22.16
CA PRO A 108 -22.72 34.81 22.52
C PRO A 108 -22.48 35.65 21.26
N VAL A 109 -22.87 36.91 21.26
CA VAL A 109 -22.63 37.84 20.14
C VAL A 109 -21.22 38.43 20.27
N PHE A 110 -20.89 38.97 21.44
CA PHE A 110 -19.56 39.47 21.77
C PHE A 110 -18.93 38.67 22.90
N ILE A 111 -17.61 38.66 22.92
CA ILE A 111 -16.79 37.93 23.87
C ILE A 111 -15.72 38.90 24.39
N TRP A 112 -15.80 39.23 25.68
CA TRP A 112 -14.78 40.03 26.38
C TRP A 112 -13.81 39.10 27.10
N ASN A 113 -12.52 39.21 26.80
CA ASN A 113 -11.50 38.50 27.57
C ASN A 113 -11.30 39.18 28.92
N LEU A 114 -11.41 38.42 30.01
CA LEU A 114 -11.28 38.88 31.39
C LEU A 114 -10.10 38.17 32.06
N SER A 115 -9.64 38.69 33.20
CA SER A 115 -8.75 37.95 34.10
C SER A 115 -9.49 37.50 35.35
N LEU A 116 -9.23 36.25 35.77
CA LEU A 116 -9.71 35.66 37.01
C LEU A 116 -8.49 35.34 37.88
N GLU A 117 -8.45 35.88 39.10
CA GLU A 117 -7.34 35.65 40.04
C GLU A 117 -7.87 35.32 41.45
N PRO A 118 -7.26 34.38 42.18
CA PRO A 118 -7.56 34.18 43.58
C PRO A 118 -7.01 35.34 44.43
N HIS A 119 -7.72 35.72 45.48
CA HIS A 119 -7.28 36.80 46.37
C HIS A 119 -5.95 36.42 47.08
N PRO A 120 -4.96 37.32 47.17
CA PRO A 120 -3.61 36.98 47.65
C PRO A 120 -3.54 36.58 49.14
N ARG A 121 -4.54 36.96 49.95
CA ARG A 121 -4.54 36.76 51.41
C ARG A 121 -5.79 36.08 51.98
N HIS A 122 -6.85 35.92 51.19
CA HIS A 122 -8.14 35.43 51.68
C HIS A 122 -8.55 34.22 50.84
N ILE A 123 -8.61 33.06 51.48
CA ILE A 123 -9.02 31.81 50.84
C ILE A 123 -10.49 31.92 50.42
N GLY A 124 -10.83 31.47 49.22
CA GLY A 124 -12.20 31.46 48.70
C GLY A 124 -12.67 32.78 48.06
N ARG A 125 -11.90 33.87 48.17
CA ARG A 125 -12.20 35.13 47.47
C ARG A 125 -11.54 35.18 46.09
N TRP A 126 -12.25 35.73 45.11
CA TRP A 126 -11.83 35.80 43.71
C TRP A 126 -11.92 37.22 43.18
N ALA A 127 -11.02 37.60 42.28
CA ALA A 127 -11.03 38.89 41.61
C ALA A 127 -11.26 38.68 40.10
N ILE A 128 -12.29 39.32 39.55
CA ILE A 128 -12.51 39.44 38.11
C ILE A 128 -12.10 40.83 37.69
N ALA A 129 -11.18 40.94 36.74
CA ALA A 129 -10.71 42.22 36.25
C ALA A 129 -10.72 42.30 34.72
N TRP A 130 -10.86 43.53 34.23
CA TRP A 130 -10.72 43.87 32.82
C TRP A 130 -9.81 45.08 32.63
N LYS A 131 -8.98 45.07 31.58
CA LYS A 131 -8.13 46.18 31.17
C LYS A 131 -8.41 46.54 29.70
N PRO A 132 -8.34 47.83 29.30
CA PRO A 132 -8.58 48.25 27.91
C PRO A 132 -7.71 47.56 26.84
N GLN A 133 -6.55 46.99 27.23
CA GLN A 133 -5.69 46.23 26.32
C GLN A 133 -6.16 44.79 26.08
N GLN A 134 -7.11 44.27 26.86
CA GLN A 134 -7.64 42.92 26.67
C GLN A 134 -8.60 42.87 25.49
N LYS A 135 -8.60 41.73 24.79
CA LYS A 135 -9.33 41.53 23.54
C LYS A 135 -10.85 41.59 23.77
N LEU A 136 -11.54 42.36 22.94
CA LEU A 136 -12.96 42.23 22.66
C LEU A 136 -13.08 41.61 21.26
N ASP A 137 -13.80 40.51 21.15
CA ASP A 137 -14.07 39.84 19.88
C ASP A 137 -15.57 39.63 19.70
N PHE A 138 -15.98 39.34 18.47
CA PHE A 138 -17.33 38.84 18.21
C PHE A 138 -17.26 37.33 17.96
N ASN A 139 -18.38 36.66 18.13
CA ASN A 139 -18.44 35.23 17.91
C ASN A 139 -18.46 34.91 16.42
N ARG A 140 -17.34 34.41 15.91
CA ARG A 140 -17.16 34.06 14.50
C ARG A 140 -18.05 32.89 14.05
N PHE A 141 -18.39 31.97 14.96
CA PHE A 141 -19.44 30.96 14.72
C PHE A 141 -20.75 31.61 14.38
N LEU A 142 -21.14 32.59 15.17
CA LEU A 142 -22.37 33.29 14.93
C LEU A 142 -22.35 34.07 13.61
N MET A 143 -21.23 34.70 13.25
CA MET A 143 -21.08 35.39 11.97
C MET A 143 -21.18 34.45 10.77
N ALA A 144 -20.55 33.27 10.84
CA ALA A 144 -20.64 32.23 9.82
C ALA A 144 -22.08 31.73 9.67
N TYR A 145 -22.73 31.43 10.80
CA TYR A 145 -24.11 30.98 10.86
C TYR A 145 -25.07 32.01 10.26
N TRP A 146 -24.91 33.29 10.60
CA TRP A 146 -25.70 34.37 10.03
C TRP A 146 -25.46 34.58 8.54
N GLY A 147 -24.22 34.43 8.07
CA GLY A 147 -23.89 34.49 6.64
C GLY A 147 -24.59 33.41 5.81
N GLY A 148 -24.83 32.23 6.40
CA GLY A 148 -25.65 31.18 5.80
C GLY A 148 -27.15 31.49 5.78
N MET A 149 -27.65 32.20 6.79
CA MET A 149 -29.06 32.61 6.89
C MET A 149 -29.41 33.76 5.95
N ALA A 150 -28.49 34.70 5.74
CA ALA A 150 -28.68 35.85 4.86
C ALA A 150 -27.32 36.24 4.25
N LYS A 151 -27.24 36.40 2.92
CA LYS A 151 -26.04 36.89 2.20
C LYS A 151 -25.71 38.34 2.62
N THR A 152 -25.18 38.53 3.82
CA THR A 152 -25.14 39.80 4.54
C THR A 152 -23.72 40.27 4.83
N GLU A 153 -23.52 41.59 4.88
CA GLU A 153 -22.24 42.26 5.20
C GLU A 153 -21.98 42.39 6.72
N LEU A 154 -22.67 41.58 7.55
CA LEU A 154 -22.58 41.64 9.01
C LEU A 154 -21.14 41.48 9.56
N PRO A 155 -20.29 40.56 9.05
CA PRO A 155 -18.92 40.44 9.55
C PRO A 155 -18.13 41.74 9.40
N THR A 156 -18.25 42.40 8.24
CA THR A 156 -17.56 43.67 7.95
C THR A 156 -18.02 44.78 8.89
N LEU A 157 -19.32 44.88 9.14
CA LEU A 157 -19.91 45.86 10.07
C LEU A 157 -19.33 45.71 11.49
N PHE A 158 -19.24 44.48 11.99
CA PHE A 158 -18.71 44.20 13.33
C PHE A 158 -17.20 44.45 13.41
N GLU A 159 -16.43 44.09 12.37
CA GLU A 159 -14.99 44.37 12.29
C GLU A 159 -14.68 45.87 12.27
N GLU A 160 -15.44 46.66 11.49
CA GLU A 160 -15.30 48.11 11.45
C GLU A 160 -15.62 48.74 12.81
N ALA A 161 -16.68 48.30 13.47
CA ALA A 161 -17.04 48.78 14.80
C ALA A 161 -15.92 48.54 15.83
N LEU A 162 -15.32 47.33 15.83
CA LEU A 162 -14.21 47.01 16.72
C LEU A 162 -12.94 47.82 16.41
N SER A 163 -12.72 48.21 15.16
CA SER A 163 -11.55 49.00 14.76
C SER A 163 -11.51 50.40 15.39
N THR A 164 -12.67 50.93 15.79
CA THR A 164 -12.80 52.22 16.48
C THR A 164 -12.38 52.16 17.95
N GLY A 165 -12.20 50.96 18.50
CA GLY A 165 -11.53 50.70 19.77
C GLY A 165 -12.36 50.87 21.04
N ARG A 166 -13.66 51.17 20.96
CA ARG A 166 -14.55 51.27 22.14
C ARG A 166 -15.95 50.71 21.86
N MET A 167 -16.42 49.84 22.75
CA MET A 167 -17.78 49.29 22.73
C MET A 167 -18.59 49.91 23.88
N ASP A 168 -19.49 50.84 23.57
CA ASP A 168 -20.41 51.43 24.54
C ASP A 168 -21.82 50.84 24.42
N ALA A 169 -22.69 51.14 25.39
CA ALA A 169 -24.06 50.63 25.42
C ALA A 169 -24.88 51.01 24.17
N LYS A 170 -24.65 52.20 23.59
CA LYS A 170 -25.37 52.67 22.40
C LYS A 170 -24.93 51.93 21.15
N LEU A 171 -23.62 51.70 21.01
CA LEU A 171 -23.05 50.96 19.89
C LEU A 171 -23.46 49.48 19.96
N LEU A 172 -23.38 48.85 21.13
CA LEU A 172 -23.82 47.47 21.33
C LEU A 172 -25.29 47.28 20.94
N ALA A 173 -26.19 48.12 21.48
CA ALA A 173 -27.62 48.06 21.15
C ALA A 173 -27.87 48.30 19.65
N ARG A 174 -27.15 49.24 19.03
CA ARG A 174 -27.26 49.51 17.58
C ARG A 174 -26.85 48.30 16.75
N LEU A 175 -25.71 47.67 17.05
CA LEU A 175 -25.21 46.51 16.32
C LEU A 175 -26.15 45.31 16.45
N CYS A 176 -26.66 45.04 17.66
CA CYS A 176 -27.64 43.97 17.88
C CYS A 176 -28.96 44.22 17.13
N ASN A 177 -29.47 45.46 17.15
CA ASN A 177 -30.71 45.81 16.43
C ASN A 177 -30.54 45.75 14.91
N GLN A 178 -29.41 46.23 14.38
CA GLN A 178 -29.09 46.13 12.95
C GLN A 178 -28.96 44.67 12.51
N ALA A 179 -28.25 43.85 13.28
CA ALA A 179 -28.15 42.41 13.02
C ALA A 179 -29.54 41.76 13.03
N GLY A 180 -30.38 42.10 14.02
CA GLY A 180 -31.70 41.53 14.12
C GLY A 180 -32.68 41.99 13.03
N GLU A 181 -32.60 43.24 12.56
CA GLU A 181 -33.34 43.72 11.38
C GLU A 181 -32.92 42.96 10.12
N MET A 182 -31.62 42.79 9.89
CA MET A 182 -31.09 42.10 8.71
C MET A 182 -31.43 40.60 8.68
N LEU A 183 -31.58 39.98 9.85
CA LEU A 183 -31.82 38.54 10.02
C LEU A 183 -33.29 38.20 10.32
N GLY A 184 -34.17 39.20 10.45
CA GLY A 184 -35.58 39.00 10.79
C GLY A 184 -35.81 38.47 12.22
N LEU A 185 -34.95 38.84 13.17
CA LEU A 185 -35.01 38.38 14.55
C LEU A 185 -36.08 39.13 15.35
N LYS A 186 -36.54 38.50 16.43
CA LYS A 186 -37.31 39.20 17.46
C LYS A 186 -36.35 40.09 18.26
N ASN A 187 -36.29 41.38 17.90
CA ASN A 187 -35.37 42.34 18.49
C ASN A 187 -35.67 42.60 19.97
N PRO A 188 -34.65 42.68 20.84
CA PRO A 188 -34.85 43.14 22.20
C PRO A 188 -35.05 44.67 22.26
N SER A 189 -35.54 45.17 23.40
CA SER A 189 -35.74 46.61 23.66
C SER A 189 -34.49 47.45 23.41
N GLN A 190 -34.65 48.74 23.07
CA GLN A 190 -33.54 49.70 22.95
C GLN A 190 -32.68 49.81 24.22
N SER A 191 -33.20 49.42 25.39
CA SER A 191 -32.49 49.33 26.66
C SER A 191 -31.88 47.94 26.88
N ILE A 192 -30.59 47.89 27.23
CA ILE A 192 -29.90 46.68 27.70
C ILE A 192 -30.40 46.35 29.11
N ALA A 193 -31.11 45.22 29.25
CA ALA A 193 -31.60 44.73 30.55
C ALA A 193 -31.02 43.34 30.81
N VAL A 194 -30.01 43.25 31.68
CA VAL A 194 -29.34 41.99 32.00
C VAL A 194 -30.34 41.01 32.64
N SER A 195 -30.47 39.81 32.07
CA SER A 195 -31.38 38.75 32.51
C SER A 195 -30.65 37.42 32.75
N ALA A 196 -31.20 36.59 33.63
CA ALA A 196 -30.70 35.23 33.84
C ALA A 196 -30.80 34.40 32.55
N ALA A 197 -29.91 33.44 32.36
CA ALA A 197 -30.01 32.48 31.26
C ALA A 197 -31.30 31.64 31.42
N PRO A 198 -32.00 31.35 30.32
CA PRO A 198 -33.26 30.61 30.38
C PRO A 198 -33.05 29.19 30.90
N ALA A 199 -34.02 28.73 31.71
CA ALA A 199 -34.03 27.36 32.22
C ALA A 199 -34.31 26.35 31.10
N VAL A 200 -33.93 25.08 31.29
CA VAL A 200 -34.07 24.02 30.26
C VAL A 200 -35.53 23.88 29.80
N GLU A 201 -36.47 24.07 30.72
CA GLU A 201 -37.92 24.00 30.48
C GLU A 201 -38.43 25.14 29.59
N GLU A 202 -37.75 26.29 29.57
CA GLU A 202 -38.13 27.48 28.80
C GLU A 202 -37.53 27.49 27.39
N LEU A 203 -36.46 26.73 27.16
CA LEU A 203 -35.72 26.70 25.89
C LEU A 203 -36.61 26.35 24.70
N GLY A 204 -37.53 25.38 24.86
CA GLY A 204 -38.41 24.94 23.78
C GLY A 204 -39.17 26.08 23.11
N ARG A 205 -39.73 27.00 23.92
CA ARG A 205 -40.46 28.18 23.43
C ARG A 205 -39.54 29.28 22.91
N ILE A 206 -38.39 29.48 23.57
CA ILE A 206 -37.44 30.55 23.22
C ILE A 206 -36.77 30.29 21.87
N LEU A 207 -36.48 29.02 21.55
CA LEU A 207 -35.78 28.62 20.33
C LEU A 207 -36.68 28.54 19.09
N GLU A 208 -38.01 28.58 19.24
CA GLU A 208 -38.98 28.60 18.12
C GLU A 208 -38.83 29.84 17.22
N GLN A 209 -38.42 30.97 17.79
CA GLN A 209 -38.18 32.21 17.06
C GLN A 209 -36.78 32.74 17.36
N PRO A 210 -35.90 32.87 16.34
CA PRO A 210 -34.57 33.44 16.51
C PRO A 210 -34.60 34.83 17.17
N GLN A 211 -33.82 35.02 18.24
CA GLN A 211 -33.80 36.25 19.02
C GLN A 211 -32.46 36.53 19.71
N ILE A 212 -32.24 37.77 20.14
CA ILE A 212 -31.11 38.16 21.00
C ILE A 212 -31.61 38.30 22.43
N TYR A 213 -30.95 37.61 23.35
CA TYR A 213 -31.27 37.50 24.75
C TYR A 213 -30.14 38.13 25.59
N TRP A 214 -30.46 39.14 26.41
CA TRP A 214 -29.50 39.92 27.21
C TRP A 214 -28.97 39.17 28.46
N SER A 215 -28.57 37.91 28.27
CA SER A 215 -27.90 37.11 29.29
C SER A 215 -26.40 37.04 29.03
N GLY A 216 -25.62 36.93 30.10
CA GLY A 216 -24.16 36.87 30.06
C GLY A 216 -23.63 35.61 30.72
N VAL A 217 -22.63 34.99 30.11
CA VAL A 217 -22.01 33.76 30.62
C VAL A 217 -20.51 33.91 30.72
N LEU A 218 -19.97 33.68 31.92
CA LEU A 218 -18.54 33.51 32.14
C LEU A 218 -18.13 32.09 31.75
N GLY A 219 -17.03 31.96 31.03
CA GLY A 219 -16.50 30.65 30.66
C GLY A 219 -15.16 30.75 29.95
N LEU A 220 -14.74 29.63 29.34
CA LEU A 220 -13.46 29.52 28.63
C LEU A 220 -13.67 29.59 27.11
N TYR A 221 -13.55 30.80 26.56
CA TYR A 221 -13.61 31.10 25.13
C TYR A 221 -12.26 30.83 24.47
N ARG A 222 -11.97 29.56 24.19
CA ARG A 222 -10.69 29.15 23.57
C ARG A 222 -10.66 29.53 22.08
N PRO A 223 -9.61 30.23 21.59
CA PRO A 223 -9.59 30.76 20.22
C PRO A 223 -9.68 29.72 19.09
N ASN A 224 -9.27 28.48 19.34
CA ASN A 224 -9.13 27.45 18.30
C ASN A 224 -10.37 26.58 18.09
N GLN A 225 -11.45 26.76 18.87
CA GLN A 225 -12.53 25.79 18.83
C GLN A 225 -13.49 26.01 17.65
N HIS A 226 -13.68 27.24 17.15
CA HIS A 226 -14.58 27.46 16.02
C HIS A 226 -14.11 28.61 15.13
N LEU A 227 -13.75 28.23 13.90
CA LEU A 227 -13.79 29.05 12.70
C LEU A 227 -12.69 30.08 12.49
N PHE A 228 -11.87 29.71 11.53
CA PHE A 228 -11.53 30.63 10.48
C PHE A 228 -12.28 30.21 9.22
N ILE A 229 -13.31 30.98 8.83
CA ILE A 229 -13.63 31.08 7.41
C ILE A 229 -12.47 31.88 6.81
N PHE A 230 -11.37 31.19 6.50
CA PHE A 230 -10.41 31.77 5.59
C PHE A 230 -11.13 31.90 4.23
N PRO A 231 -10.95 33.02 3.51
CA PRO A 231 -11.41 33.06 2.12
C PRO A 231 -10.88 31.80 1.42
N GLU A 232 -11.73 31.13 0.63
CA GLU A 232 -11.32 29.97 -0.15
C GLU A 232 -10.02 30.32 -0.85
N ALA A 233 -8.93 29.65 -0.46
CA ALA A 233 -7.72 29.70 -1.24
C ALA A 233 -8.10 29.04 -2.57
N GLU A 234 -8.08 29.81 -3.66
CA GLU A 234 -8.34 29.26 -4.99
C GLU A 234 -7.48 28.00 -5.15
N PRO A 235 -8.07 26.90 -5.65
CA PRO A 235 -7.30 25.68 -5.90
C PRO A 235 -6.12 26.04 -6.79
N GLU A 236 -4.90 25.81 -6.29
CA GLU A 236 -3.69 26.04 -7.08
C GLU A 236 -3.72 25.10 -8.30
N GLU A 237 -4.16 25.62 -9.45
CA GLU A 237 -3.80 25.05 -10.75
C GLU A 237 -2.28 25.16 -10.90
N ASN A 238 -1.64 23.99 -11.00
CA ASN A 238 -0.31 23.76 -11.54
C ASN A 238 0.70 24.91 -11.42
N GLU A 239 1.68 24.82 -10.51
CA GLU A 239 3.07 25.22 -10.83
C GLU A 239 4.12 24.92 -9.75
N LYS A 240 5.30 24.50 -10.26
CA LYS A 240 6.67 24.67 -9.74
C LYS A 240 7.06 23.95 -8.45
N SER A 241 8.04 23.05 -8.61
CA SER A 241 8.84 22.43 -7.54
C SER A 241 9.22 23.46 -6.48
N GLY A 242 8.94 23.17 -5.21
CA GLY A 242 9.29 24.02 -4.09
C GLY A 242 10.81 24.29 -3.97
N PRO A 243 11.23 25.16 -3.03
CA PRO A 243 12.63 25.55 -2.89
C PRO A 243 13.52 24.33 -2.63
N SER A 244 14.49 24.11 -3.53
CA SER A 244 15.53 23.08 -3.36
C SER A 244 16.73 23.70 -2.63
N PRO A 245 17.19 23.10 -1.52
CA PRO A 245 18.34 23.63 -0.80
C PRO A 245 19.63 23.47 -1.63
N ALA A 246 20.55 24.41 -1.49
CA ALA A 246 21.89 24.32 -2.07
C ALA A 246 22.73 23.20 -1.42
N HIS A 247 22.43 22.90 -0.13
CA HIS A 247 22.99 21.77 0.60
C HIS A 247 21.94 21.13 1.53
N THR A 248 22.03 19.82 1.71
CA THR A 248 21.11 19.00 2.52
C THR A 248 21.56 18.82 3.97
N LEU A 249 22.80 19.20 4.30
CA LEU A 249 23.34 19.05 5.65
C LEU A 249 22.73 20.09 6.62
N GLY A 250 22.25 19.64 7.77
CA GLY A 250 21.87 20.49 8.90
C GLY A 250 22.83 20.36 10.09
N LEU A 251 22.58 21.16 11.12
CA LEU A 251 23.50 21.28 12.26
C LEU A 251 23.43 20.07 13.22
N LEU A 252 22.24 19.54 13.41
CA LEU A 252 21.98 18.46 14.35
C LEU A 252 22.25 17.07 13.72
N PRO A 253 22.73 16.08 14.49
CA PRO A 253 22.76 14.69 14.02
C PRO A 253 21.32 14.16 13.91
N LEU A 254 21.03 13.36 12.88
CA LEU A 254 19.75 12.68 12.71
C LEU A 254 19.95 11.17 12.83
N ASP A 255 19.01 10.49 13.47
CA ASP A 255 18.91 9.02 13.38
C ASP A 255 18.43 8.58 11.98
N PRO A 256 18.47 7.28 11.64
CA PRO A 256 18.09 6.81 10.30
C PRO A 256 16.65 7.15 9.89
N PHE A 257 15.69 7.12 10.82
CA PHE A 257 14.29 7.44 10.53
C PHE A 257 14.08 8.93 10.28
N GLN A 258 14.73 9.77 11.09
CA GLN A 258 14.75 11.22 10.91
C GLN A 258 15.45 11.62 9.60
N ALA A 259 16.56 10.96 9.25
CA ALA A 259 17.26 11.21 7.99
C ALA A 259 16.39 10.84 6.78
N ALA A 260 15.70 9.69 6.82
CA ALA A 260 14.76 9.29 5.78
C ALA A 260 13.58 10.27 5.65
N ALA A 261 13.03 10.74 6.78
CA ALA A 261 12.00 11.76 6.80
C ALA A 261 12.50 13.08 6.18
N MET A 262 13.74 13.48 6.47
CA MET A 262 14.36 14.68 5.91
C MET A 262 14.52 14.60 4.39
N GLU A 263 14.94 13.45 3.85
CA GLU A 263 15.01 13.24 2.40
C GLU A 263 13.64 13.34 1.73
N LYS A 264 12.60 12.81 2.38
CA LYS A 264 11.22 12.92 1.91
C LYS A 264 10.75 14.38 1.89
N ILE A 265 11.04 15.14 2.95
CA ILE A 265 10.75 16.60 3.04
C ILE A 265 11.43 17.37 1.91
N PHE A 266 12.67 17.03 1.55
CA PHE A 266 13.36 17.69 0.45
C PHE A 266 12.78 17.36 -0.91
N ARG A 267 12.28 16.13 -1.12
CA ARG A 267 11.70 15.69 -2.39
C ARG A 267 10.27 16.20 -2.60
N GLU A 268 9.44 16.13 -1.58
CA GLU A 268 7.99 16.32 -1.70
C GLU A 268 7.55 17.78 -1.42
N LYS A 269 6.41 18.23 -1.98
CA LYS A 269 5.86 19.56 -1.68
C LYS A 269 5.29 19.62 -0.25
N SER A 270 4.62 18.55 0.16
CA SER A 270 4.07 18.40 1.50
C SER A 270 4.46 17.03 2.06
N THR A 271 4.81 16.99 3.35
CA THR A 271 5.15 15.73 4.03
C THR A 271 4.47 15.66 5.38
N LEU A 272 3.85 14.53 5.68
CA LEU A 272 3.37 14.17 7.01
C LEU A 272 4.45 13.32 7.68
N VAL A 273 4.99 13.78 8.80
CA VAL A 273 5.95 13.04 9.62
C VAL A 273 5.27 12.64 10.92
N THR A 274 5.06 11.35 11.11
CA THR A 274 4.41 10.83 12.30
C THR A 274 5.41 10.14 13.23
N GLY A 275 5.12 10.10 14.53
CA GLY A 275 5.92 9.34 15.49
C GLY A 275 5.43 9.54 16.91
N LEU A 276 5.69 8.57 17.78
CA LEU A 276 5.34 8.64 19.20
C LEU A 276 6.07 9.81 19.90
N PRO A 277 5.56 10.31 21.04
CA PRO A 277 6.31 11.22 21.91
C PRO A 277 7.71 10.66 22.23
N GLY A 278 8.76 11.47 22.06
CA GLY A 278 10.16 11.05 22.29
C GLY A 278 10.94 10.63 21.04
N THR A 279 10.30 10.39 19.89
CA THR A 279 10.94 10.05 18.58
C THR A 279 11.76 11.19 17.94
N GLY A 280 11.84 12.35 18.61
CA GLY A 280 12.67 13.48 18.17
C GLY A 280 12.07 14.35 17.06
N ARG A 281 10.75 14.42 16.90
CA ARG A 281 10.06 15.34 15.97
C ARG A 281 10.53 16.81 16.09
N ALA A 282 10.53 17.37 17.30
CA ALA A 282 11.04 18.72 17.53
C ALA A 282 12.53 18.87 17.16
N HIS A 283 13.32 17.79 17.27
CA HIS A 283 14.72 17.77 16.85
C HIS A 283 14.85 17.82 15.33
N LEU A 284 14.05 17.03 14.60
CA LEU A 284 13.92 17.09 13.15
C LEU A 284 13.50 18.50 12.67
N SER A 285 12.56 19.15 13.35
CA SER A 285 12.11 20.51 13.00
C SER A 285 13.18 21.57 13.21
N VAL A 286 13.93 21.50 14.32
CA VAL A 286 15.09 22.40 14.52
C VAL A 286 16.17 22.10 13.47
N HIS A 287 16.41 20.84 13.12
CA HIS A 287 17.33 20.48 12.05
C HIS A 287 16.91 21.11 10.71
N LEU A 288 15.63 20.98 10.33
CA LEU A 288 15.05 21.60 9.14
C LEU A 288 15.17 23.12 9.16
N LEU A 289 14.84 23.77 10.28
CA LEU A 289 14.98 25.23 10.43
C LEU A 289 16.44 25.66 10.25
N THR A 290 17.40 24.96 10.87
CA THR A 290 18.83 25.33 10.75
C THR A 290 19.32 25.19 9.32
N ASN A 291 18.93 24.11 8.62
CA ASN A 291 19.27 23.91 7.20
C ASN A 291 18.59 24.95 6.30
N ALA A 292 17.31 25.22 6.52
CA ALA A 292 16.56 26.18 5.72
C ALA A 292 17.13 27.60 5.89
N LEU A 293 17.42 28.02 7.13
CA LEU A 293 18.02 29.32 7.41
C LEU A 293 19.40 29.50 6.78
N SER A 294 20.26 28.47 6.79
CA SER A 294 21.58 28.53 6.13
C SER A 294 21.49 28.56 4.60
N ASN A 295 20.44 27.95 4.03
CA ASN A 295 20.12 28.07 2.61
C ASN A 295 19.40 29.40 2.26
N GLY A 296 19.11 30.24 3.26
CA GLY A 296 18.42 31.51 3.07
C GLY A 296 16.93 31.33 2.75
N HIS A 297 16.28 30.33 3.32
CA HIS A 297 14.85 30.11 3.20
C HIS A 297 14.10 30.74 4.38
N ARG A 298 12.96 31.38 4.10
CA ARG A 298 12.07 31.95 5.12
C ARG A 298 11.15 30.87 5.65
N CYS A 299 11.12 30.71 6.96
CA CYS A 299 10.43 29.63 7.63
C CYS A 299 9.36 30.14 8.60
N LEU A 300 8.24 29.44 8.64
CA LEU A 300 7.19 29.63 9.64
C LEU A 300 6.98 28.29 10.37
N ALA A 301 7.33 28.24 11.66
CA ALA A 301 7.04 27.13 12.54
C ALA A 301 5.73 27.41 13.31
N VAL A 302 4.78 26.50 13.25
CA VAL A 302 3.45 26.64 13.85
C VAL A 302 3.17 25.46 14.77
N SER A 303 2.60 25.72 15.93
CA SER A 303 2.10 24.67 16.82
C SER A 303 0.90 25.18 17.63
N PRO A 304 -0.15 24.36 17.81
CA PRO A 304 -1.18 24.64 18.81
C PRO A 304 -0.66 24.53 20.25
N ARG A 305 0.54 23.95 20.47
CA ARG A 305 1.21 23.84 21.77
C ARG A 305 2.36 24.83 21.89
N LEU A 306 2.19 25.81 22.77
CA LEU A 306 3.22 26.80 23.09
C LEU A 306 4.54 26.20 23.63
N PRO A 307 4.54 25.14 24.46
CA PRO A 307 5.78 24.49 24.89
C PRO A 307 6.65 24.00 23.73
N ALA A 308 6.05 23.45 22.67
CA ALA A 308 6.77 23.00 21.48
C ALA A 308 7.49 24.18 20.79
N LEU A 309 6.79 25.30 20.60
CA LEU A 309 7.38 26.51 20.01
C LEU A 309 8.51 27.11 20.86
N ARG A 310 8.32 27.15 22.19
CA ARG A 310 9.36 27.62 23.12
C ARG A 310 10.59 26.71 23.09
N SER A 311 10.39 25.40 23.00
CA SER A 311 11.47 24.43 22.86
C SER A 311 12.28 24.66 21.57
N ILE A 312 11.59 24.87 20.43
CA ILE A 312 12.24 25.19 19.16
C ILE A 312 13.00 26.52 19.26
N GLN A 313 12.38 27.57 19.79
CA GLN A 313 13.01 28.88 19.97
C GLN A 313 14.28 28.78 20.82
N HIS A 314 14.19 28.12 21.98
CA HIS A 314 15.31 27.94 22.88
C HIS A 314 16.44 27.15 22.24
N ARG A 315 16.13 26.10 21.47
CA ARG A 315 17.13 25.35 20.70
C ARG A 315 17.79 26.22 19.63
N LEU A 316 17.05 27.04 18.90
CA LEU A 316 17.64 28.00 17.96
C LEU A 316 18.56 29.01 18.66
N GLU A 317 18.20 29.48 19.86
CA GLU A 317 19.05 30.34 20.69
C GLU A 317 20.35 29.64 21.10
N GLN A 318 20.28 28.39 21.58
CA GLN A 318 21.46 27.58 21.94
C GLN A 318 22.39 27.34 20.74
N LEU A 319 21.83 27.24 19.53
CA LEU A 319 22.58 27.08 18.28
C LEU A 319 23.09 28.42 17.70
N GLY A 320 22.90 29.55 18.40
CA GLY A 320 23.36 30.88 17.98
C GLY A 320 22.47 31.58 16.94
N LEU A 321 21.30 31.02 16.63
CA LEU A 321 20.36 31.53 15.62
C LEU A 321 19.19 32.33 16.22
N GLY A 322 19.15 32.53 17.54
CA GLY A 322 18.05 33.21 18.23
C GLY A 322 17.70 34.60 17.66
N ARG A 323 18.70 35.36 17.17
CA ARG A 323 18.52 36.68 16.55
C ARG A 323 17.67 36.67 15.27
N LEU A 324 17.50 35.50 14.66
CA LEU A 324 16.72 35.30 13.43
C LEU A 324 15.29 34.81 13.72
N SER A 325 14.92 34.62 14.98
CA SER A 325 13.66 34.02 15.38
C SER A 325 12.83 34.92 16.29
N PHE A 326 11.51 34.78 16.18
CA PHE A 326 10.57 35.43 17.10
C PHE A 326 9.31 34.60 17.27
N LEU A 327 8.74 34.58 18.48
CA LEU A 327 7.56 33.81 18.85
C LEU A 327 6.32 34.70 19.03
N LEU A 328 5.34 34.53 18.14
CA LEU A 328 4.02 35.16 18.17
C LEU A 328 3.00 34.21 18.79
N ARG A 329 2.71 34.41 20.07
CA ARG A 329 1.76 33.59 20.84
C ARG A 329 0.34 34.12 20.66
N ASP A 330 0.21 35.42 20.85
CA ASP A 330 -1.05 36.17 20.75
C ASP A 330 -0.80 37.54 20.10
N THR A 331 -1.64 37.92 19.15
CA THR A 331 -1.43 39.16 18.37
C THR A 331 -1.69 40.43 19.17
N VAL A 332 -2.50 40.37 20.23
CA VAL A 332 -2.81 41.52 21.08
C VAL A 332 -1.62 41.85 21.97
N GLN A 333 -1.02 40.83 22.59
CA GLN A 333 0.09 41.01 23.52
C GLN A 333 1.45 41.14 22.82
N ASP A 334 1.70 40.36 21.76
CA ASP A 334 3.06 40.22 21.23
C ASP A 334 3.38 41.21 20.10
N LEU A 335 2.39 41.74 19.36
CA LEU A 335 2.66 42.65 18.24
C LEU A 335 3.38 43.95 18.64
N PRO A 336 3.08 44.61 19.78
CA PRO A 336 3.83 45.78 20.22
C PRO A 336 5.32 45.46 20.43
N LEU A 337 5.63 44.38 21.17
CA LEU A 337 7.00 43.92 21.40
C LEU A 337 7.67 43.50 20.08
N PHE A 338 6.93 42.79 19.23
CA PHE A 338 7.42 42.36 17.93
C PHE A 338 7.84 43.55 17.05
N ALA A 339 7.02 44.60 17.01
CA ALA A 339 7.34 45.82 16.29
C ALA A 339 8.61 46.51 16.82
N GLU A 340 8.83 46.50 18.14
CA GLU A 340 10.07 47.01 18.73
C GLU A 340 11.29 46.18 18.34
N ILE A 341 11.16 44.85 18.37
CA ILE A 341 12.23 43.94 17.96
C ILE A 341 12.53 44.08 16.46
N LEU A 342 11.52 44.28 15.61
CA LEU A 342 11.71 44.57 14.19
C LEU A 342 12.47 45.89 13.97
N ARG A 343 12.18 46.94 14.75
CA ARG A 343 12.93 48.22 14.68
C ARG A 343 14.37 48.05 15.19
N ALA A 344 14.57 47.33 16.28
CA ALA A 344 15.90 47.04 16.82
C ALA A 344 16.71 46.23 15.81
N SER A 345 16.11 45.18 15.23
CA SER A 345 16.71 44.37 14.17
C SER A 345 17.01 45.21 12.93
N ALA A 346 16.12 46.10 12.50
CA ALA A 346 16.34 46.99 11.35
C ALA A 346 17.59 47.88 11.53
N ASN A 347 17.82 48.37 12.76
CA ASN A 347 18.94 49.26 13.09
C ASN A 347 20.20 48.52 13.58
N ALA A 348 20.16 47.20 13.75
CA ALA A 348 21.31 46.41 14.20
C ALA A 348 22.49 46.53 13.22
N LYS A 349 23.70 46.66 13.78
CA LYS A 349 24.97 46.60 13.03
C LYS A 349 25.24 45.18 12.53
N GLU A 350 26.14 45.07 11.57
CA GLU A 350 26.63 43.78 11.08
C GLU A 350 27.21 42.95 12.23
N PRO A 351 26.87 41.65 12.32
CA PRO A 351 27.37 40.82 13.40
C PRO A 351 28.88 40.58 13.23
N GLU A 352 29.65 40.78 14.30
CA GLU A 352 31.07 40.41 14.35
C GLU A 352 31.18 38.89 14.46
N VAL A 353 31.36 38.21 13.32
CA VAL A 353 31.46 36.75 13.25
C VAL A 353 32.73 36.33 12.51
N ASN A 354 33.51 35.42 13.10
CA ASN A 354 34.63 34.81 12.42
C ASN A 354 34.11 33.78 11.39
N TYR A 355 34.11 34.14 10.10
CA TYR A 355 33.55 33.32 9.02
C TYR A 355 34.48 33.27 7.80
N PRO A 356 35.21 32.16 7.58
CA PRO A 356 36.01 31.96 6.39
C PRO A 356 35.11 31.56 5.20
N SER A 357 34.67 32.56 4.44
CA SER A 357 33.70 32.36 3.34
C SER A 357 34.16 31.40 2.22
N GLY A 358 35.47 31.28 2.00
CA GLY A 358 36.07 30.32 1.07
C GLY A 358 35.87 28.87 1.52
N ASP A 359 36.10 28.60 2.81
CA ASP A 359 36.00 27.27 3.40
C ASP A 359 34.57 26.74 3.35
N TYR A 360 33.57 27.60 3.59
CA TYR A 360 32.17 27.22 3.52
C TYR A 360 31.80 26.62 2.15
N ARG A 361 32.16 27.31 1.05
CA ARG A 361 31.82 26.84 -0.30
C ARG A 361 32.55 25.54 -0.65
N LEU A 362 33.84 25.46 -0.29
CA LEU A 362 34.66 24.28 -0.54
C LEU A 362 34.14 23.06 0.22
N LEU A 363 33.92 23.19 1.53
CA LEU A 363 33.46 22.10 2.40
C LEU A 363 32.04 21.67 2.05
N SER A 364 31.13 22.62 1.79
CA SER A 364 29.76 22.31 1.36
C SER A 364 29.75 21.49 0.07
N ALA A 365 30.48 21.95 -0.97
CA ALA A 365 30.55 21.25 -2.25
C ALA A 365 31.20 19.86 -2.12
N ARG A 366 32.26 19.74 -1.31
CA ARG A 366 32.93 18.46 -1.05
C ARG A 366 31.98 17.48 -0.35
N ALA A 367 31.31 17.91 0.72
CA ALA A 367 30.42 17.06 1.49
C ALA A 367 29.18 16.64 0.66
N GLU A 368 28.57 17.55 -0.09
CA GLU A 368 27.46 17.23 -1.00
C GLU A 368 27.85 16.23 -2.08
N ARG A 369 29.03 16.38 -2.70
CA ARG A 369 29.53 15.45 -3.71
C ARG A 369 29.73 14.05 -3.14
N LEU A 370 30.36 13.95 -1.96
CA LEU A 370 30.58 12.67 -1.28
C LEU A 370 29.25 12.03 -0.85
N LYS A 371 28.34 12.80 -0.24
CA LYS A 371 26.99 12.36 0.10
C LYS A 371 26.27 11.79 -1.13
N ARG A 372 26.19 12.53 -2.24
CA ARG A 372 25.54 12.04 -3.47
C ARG A 372 26.16 10.77 -4.01
N LYS A 373 27.49 10.63 -3.94
CA LYS A 373 28.19 9.39 -4.36
C LYS A 373 27.76 8.21 -3.49
N LEU A 374 27.69 8.40 -2.18
CA LEU A 374 27.26 7.37 -1.21
C LEU A 374 25.77 7.04 -1.37
N ASP A 375 24.90 8.06 -1.46
CA ASP A 375 23.45 7.90 -1.63
C ASP A 375 23.14 7.14 -2.93
N ASN A 376 23.80 7.50 -4.05
CA ASN A 376 23.62 6.81 -5.32
C ASN A 376 24.04 5.34 -5.24
N SER A 377 25.14 5.04 -4.54
CA SER A 377 25.57 3.67 -4.30
C SER A 377 24.54 2.91 -3.47
N TYR A 378 24.13 3.48 -2.33
CA TYR A 378 23.13 2.91 -1.42
C TYR A 378 21.78 2.64 -2.10
N LEU A 379 21.21 3.64 -2.80
CA LEU A 379 19.95 3.53 -3.51
C LEU A 379 20.02 2.49 -4.63
N SER A 380 21.14 2.41 -5.34
CA SER A 380 21.31 1.42 -6.41
C SER A 380 21.40 -0.01 -5.86
N THR A 381 22.05 -0.23 -4.71
CA THR A 381 22.10 -1.55 -4.07
C THR A 381 20.73 -2.01 -3.55
N ARG A 382 19.87 -1.07 -3.14
CA ARG A 382 18.51 -1.36 -2.65
C ARG A 382 17.42 -1.31 -3.72
N ALA A 383 17.75 -0.88 -4.93
CA ALA A 383 16.80 -0.83 -6.03
C ALA A 383 16.21 -2.22 -6.30
N PHE A 384 14.89 -2.26 -6.52
CA PHE A 384 14.22 -3.49 -6.91
C PHE A 384 14.78 -3.96 -8.25
N THR A 385 15.29 -5.19 -8.26
CA THR A 385 15.87 -5.85 -9.44
C THR A 385 14.88 -6.84 -10.03
N PHE A 386 14.09 -7.51 -9.18
CA PHE A 386 13.14 -8.53 -9.59
C PHE A 386 11.87 -8.45 -8.73
N GLY A 387 10.77 -7.92 -9.29
CA GLY A 387 9.54 -7.66 -8.53
C GLY A 387 9.81 -6.67 -7.40
N HIS A 388 9.51 -7.06 -6.17
CA HIS A 388 9.81 -6.32 -4.94
C HIS A 388 11.14 -6.74 -4.28
N TYR A 389 11.93 -7.61 -4.91
CA TYR A 389 13.23 -8.05 -4.41
C TYR A 389 14.36 -7.18 -4.96
N ASN A 390 15.22 -6.69 -4.07
CA ASN A 390 16.49 -6.05 -4.47
C ASN A 390 17.52 -7.11 -4.93
N TRP A 391 18.66 -6.65 -5.47
CA TRP A 391 19.70 -7.53 -6.00
C TRP A 391 20.12 -8.63 -5.01
N THR A 392 20.43 -8.26 -3.77
CA THR A 392 20.88 -9.20 -2.72
C THR A 392 19.82 -10.24 -2.39
N GLN A 393 18.55 -9.84 -2.30
CA GLN A 393 17.44 -10.74 -2.05
C GLN A 393 17.20 -11.69 -3.23
N ALA A 394 17.26 -11.20 -4.47
CA ALA A 394 17.13 -12.01 -5.68
C ALA A 394 18.27 -13.03 -5.80
N VAL A 395 19.51 -12.65 -5.45
CA VAL A 395 20.63 -13.58 -5.32
C VAL A 395 20.34 -14.63 -4.23
N GLY A 396 19.76 -14.23 -3.10
CA GLY A 396 19.36 -15.17 -2.04
C GLY A 396 18.33 -16.20 -2.53
N LEU A 397 17.32 -15.77 -3.29
CA LEU A 397 16.34 -16.67 -3.92
C LEU A 397 17.04 -17.63 -4.91
N TYR A 398 17.90 -17.09 -5.77
CA TYR A 398 18.65 -17.89 -6.74
C TYR A 398 19.53 -18.95 -6.05
N LEU A 399 20.29 -18.56 -5.02
CA LEU A 399 21.14 -19.46 -4.25
C LEU A 399 20.34 -20.56 -3.52
N ARG A 400 19.12 -20.25 -3.10
CA ARG A 400 18.22 -21.25 -2.49
C ARG A 400 17.74 -22.27 -3.52
N SER A 401 17.40 -21.83 -4.74
CA SER A 401 16.88 -22.71 -5.79
C SER A 401 17.99 -23.53 -6.44
N ILE A 402 19.16 -22.94 -6.72
CA ILE A 402 20.29 -23.65 -7.34
C ILE A 402 20.85 -24.77 -6.46
N ARG A 403 20.76 -24.65 -5.12
CA ARG A 403 21.15 -25.71 -4.18
C ARG A 403 20.26 -26.95 -4.27
N LYS A 404 19.02 -26.80 -4.74
CA LYS A 404 18.08 -27.90 -4.95
C LYS A 404 18.21 -28.48 -6.35
N GLU A 405 18.22 -27.62 -7.37
CA GLU A 405 18.34 -28.03 -8.77
C GLU A 405 18.98 -26.91 -9.61
N GLY A 406 19.97 -27.28 -10.43
CA GLY A 406 20.74 -26.35 -11.25
C GLY A 406 20.02 -25.90 -12.52
N LYS A 407 20.49 -24.78 -13.09
CA LYS A 407 19.92 -24.15 -14.30
C LYS A 407 20.25 -24.88 -15.59
N GLU A 408 21.20 -25.81 -15.57
CA GLU A 408 21.81 -26.43 -16.75
C GLU A 408 20.80 -27.21 -17.60
N LEU A 409 19.85 -27.88 -16.95
CA LEU A 409 18.82 -28.69 -17.62
C LEU A 409 17.87 -27.85 -18.48
N LEU A 410 17.57 -26.63 -18.03
CA LEU A 410 16.70 -25.70 -18.77
C LEU A 410 17.50 -24.82 -19.73
N ALA A 411 18.70 -24.40 -19.36
CA ALA A 411 19.57 -23.56 -20.20
C ALA A 411 19.92 -24.22 -21.55
N THR A 412 19.94 -25.56 -21.61
CA THR A 412 20.21 -26.31 -22.84
C THR A 412 18.97 -26.50 -23.73
N GLN A 413 17.76 -26.24 -23.21
CA GLN A 413 16.50 -26.49 -23.93
C GLN A 413 15.70 -25.21 -24.22
N LEU A 414 15.93 -24.14 -23.47
CA LEU A 414 15.21 -22.87 -23.60
C LEU A 414 16.15 -21.77 -24.08
N ASN A 415 15.65 -20.92 -24.97
CA ASN A 415 16.33 -19.69 -25.36
C ASN A 415 15.86 -18.55 -24.45
N ALA A 416 16.80 -17.87 -23.78
CA ALA A 416 16.47 -16.76 -22.89
C ALA A 416 15.77 -15.61 -23.61
N GLN A 417 16.02 -15.40 -24.90
CA GLN A 417 15.38 -14.32 -25.67
C GLN A 417 13.87 -14.48 -25.84
N ASP A 418 13.31 -15.66 -25.58
CA ASP A 418 11.88 -15.94 -25.69
C ASP A 418 11.08 -15.47 -24.45
N TYR A 419 11.75 -14.91 -23.44
CA TYR A 419 11.17 -14.58 -22.14
C TYR A 419 11.51 -13.13 -21.74
N GLU A 420 10.57 -12.45 -21.07
CA GLU A 420 10.71 -11.06 -20.63
C GLU A 420 11.46 -10.91 -19.30
N PHE A 421 11.51 -11.98 -18.50
CA PHE A 421 12.11 -12.02 -17.16
C PHE A 421 11.47 -11.05 -16.16
N SER A 422 10.17 -10.76 -16.34
CA SER A 422 9.39 -9.91 -15.43
C SER A 422 8.80 -10.70 -14.26
N PHE A 423 8.47 -10.02 -13.16
CA PHE A 423 7.84 -10.68 -12.00
C PHE A 423 6.45 -11.23 -12.32
N SER A 424 5.69 -10.55 -13.19
CA SER A 424 4.38 -11.01 -13.65
C SER A 424 4.50 -12.30 -14.48
N GLU A 425 5.47 -12.34 -15.41
CA GLU A 425 5.76 -13.54 -16.20
C GLU A 425 6.22 -14.71 -15.29
N TYR A 426 7.09 -14.44 -14.31
CA TYR A 426 7.52 -15.44 -13.33
C TYR A 426 6.34 -16.11 -12.61
N GLN A 427 5.38 -15.32 -12.09
CA GLN A 427 4.22 -15.85 -11.39
C GLN A 427 3.34 -16.71 -12.31
N LYS A 428 3.12 -16.25 -13.55
CA LYS A 428 2.35 -17.02 -14.56
C LYS A 428 3.01 -18.37 -14.87
N LEU A 429 4.32 -18.36 -15.13
CA LEU A 429 5.07 -19.59 -15.45
C LEU A 429 5.13 -20.54 -14.25
N LYS A 430 5.29 -20.02 -13.03
CA LYS A 430 5.25 -20.81 -11.80
C LYS A 430 3.89 -21.47 -11.58
N GLN A 431 2.80 -20.76 -11.81
CA GLN A 431 1.45 -21.31 -11.73
C GLN A 431 1.20 -22.39 -12.79
N ALA A 432 1.68 -22.18 -14.03
CA ALA A 432 1.62 -23.19 -15.09
C ALA A 432 2.40 -24.46 -14.75
N ILE A 433 3.58 -24.33 -14.12
CA ILE A 433 4.36 -25.47 -13.62
C ILE A 433 3.57 -26.25 -12.57
N ALA A 434 2.98 -25.56 -11.59
CA ALA A 434 2.21 -26.20 -10.53
C ALA A 434 1.01 -26.97 -11.08
N SER A 435 0.20 -26.34 -11.94
CA SER A 435 -0.97 -26.98 -12.54
C SER A 435 -0.59 -28.18 -13.41
N CYS A 436 0.48 -28.07 -14.21
CA CYS A 436 0.95 -29.21 -15.00
C CYS A 436 1.52 -30.34 -14.15
N ARG A 437 2.20 -30.03 -13.03
CA ARG A 437 2.80 -31.04 -12.16
C ARG A 437 1.75 -31.85 -11.41
N GLU A 438 0.67 -31.23 -10.95
CA GLU A 438 -0.45 -31.94 -10.30
C GLU A 438 -1.15 -32.91 -11.26
N LEU A 439 -1.26 -32.53 -12.54
CA LEU A 439 -1.90 -33.33 -13.58
C LEU A 439 -0.97 -34.38 -14.20
N LEU A 440 0.34 -34.34 -13.92
CA LEU A 440 1.32 -35.26 -14.47
C LEU A 440 1.37 -36.55 -13.64
N GLY A 441 0.70 -37.61 -14.11
CA GLY A 441 0.81 -38.97 -13.55
C GLY A 441 2.04 -39.75 -14.03
N GLU A 442 2.08 -41.08 -13.79
CA GLU A 442 3.15 -41.99 -14.27
C GLU A 442 3.13 -42.23 -15.80
N ALA A 443 2.08 -41.79 -16.50
CA ALA A 443 1.92 -42.01 -17.94
C ALA A 443 2.69 -40.99 -18.78
N ASP A 444 3.33 -41.43 -19.87
CA ASP A 444 3.98 -40.57 -20.86
C ASP A 444 2.93 -39.82 -21.69
N VAL A 445 2.45 -38.69 -21.16
CA VAL A 445 1.30 -37.95 -21.70
C VAL A 445 1.54 -37.47 -23.15
N PHE A 446 2.80 -37.25 -23.54
CA PHE A 446 3.15 -36.88 -24.92
C PHE A 446 3.14 -38.06 -25.90
N ARG A 447 3.19 -39.31 -25.41
CA ARG A 447 3.06 -40.52 -26.22
C ARG A 447 1.68 -41.17 -26.13
N ASN A 448 0.73 -40.54 -25.41
CA ASN A 448 -0.62 -41.07 -25.29
C ASN A 448 -1.31 -41.14 -26.68
N PRO A 449 -1.91 -42.29 -27.06
CA PRO A 449 -2.60 -42.42 -28.35
C PRO A 449 -3.74 -41.42 -28.58
N LEU A 450 -4.34 -40.90 -27.49
CA LEU A 450 -5.41 -39.90 -27.55
C LEU A 450 -4.94 -38.53 -28.05
N ASN A 451 -3.63 -38.29 -28.18
CA ASN A 451 -3.09 -37.05 -28.79
C ASN A 451 -3.50 -36.88 -30.27
N GLN A 452 -3.96 -37.94 -30.94
CA GLN A 452 -4.44 -37.87 -32.32
C GLN A 452 -5.87 -37.32 -32.44
N LEU A 453 -6.59 -37.23 -31.31
CA LEU A 453 -7.96 -36.73 -31.27
C LEU A 453 -8.02 -35.24 -31.61
N HIS A 454 -9.15 -34.82 -32.15
CA HIS A 454 -9.37 -33.42 -32.51
C HIS A 454 -9.39 -32.52 -31.25
N GLN A 455 -8.58 -31.45 -31.24
CA GLN A 455 -8.44 -30.54 -30.08
C GLN A 455 -9.77 -29.94 -29.60
N GLY A 456 -10.71 -29.72 -30.53
CA GLY A 456 -12.05 -29.22 -30.22
C GLY A 456 -12.85 -30.11 -29.24
N ILE A 457 -12.51 -31.40 -29.13
CA ILE A 457 -13.12 -32.32 -28.16
C ILE A 457 -12.77 -31.90 -26.73
N PHE A 458 -11.55 -31.44 -26.48
CA PHE A 458 -11.08 -31.05 -25.14
C PHE A 458 -11.45 -29.60 -24.77
N LEU A 459 -11.64 -28.74 -25.77
CA LEU A 459 -11.90 -27.31 -25.57
C LEU A 459 -13.39 -26.94 -25.56
N ARG A 460 -14.27 -27.76 -26.17
CA ARG A 460 -15.68 -27.40 -26.40
C ARG A 460 -16.70 -28.37 -25.77
N MET A 461 -16.27 -29.56 -25.39
CA MET A 461 -17.12 -30.57 -24.75
C MET A 461 -16.66 -30.76 -23.31
N ASP A 462 -17.60 -30.99 -22.41
CA ASP A 462 -17.25 -31.41 -21.05
C ASP A 462 -16.69 -32.84 -21.03
N LYS A 463 -16.11 -33.25 -19.89
CA LYS A 463 -15.38 -34.53 -19.78
C LYS A 463 -16.27 -35.74 -20.11
N GLU A 464 -17.50 -35.77 -19.63
CA GLU A 464 -18.41 -36.90 -19.86
C GLU A 464 -18.96 -36.90 -21.30
N GLU A 465 -19.27 -35.73 -21.83
CA GLU A 465 -19.70 -35.53 -23.22
C GLU A 465 -18.59 -35.97 -24.19
N ALA A 466 -17.36 -35.53 -23.96
CA ALA A 466 -16.19 -35.88 -24.77
C ALA A 466 -15.94 -37.40 -24.78
N ARG A 467 -16.00 -38.04 -23.60
CA ARG A 467 -15.83 -39.50 -23.47
C ARG A 467 -16.89 -40.24 -24.25
N THR A 468 -18.15 -39.89 -24.03
CA THR A 468 -19.31 -40.50 -24.71
C THR A 468 -19.23 -40.31 -26.23
N PHE A 469 -18.80 -39.13 -26.68
CA PHE A 469 -18.60 -38.82 -28.08
C PHE A 469 -17.55 -39.74 -28.71
N ILE A 470 -16.37 -39.87 -28.09
CA ILE A 470 -15.27 -40.72 -28.58
C ILE A 470 -15.69 -42.19 -28.62
N GLU A 471 -16.30 -42.69 -27.54
CA GLU A 471 -16.78 -44.08 -27.44
C GLU A 471 -17.78 -44.40 -28.56
N LYS A 472 -18.82 -43.58 -28.70
CA LYS A 472 -19.89 -43.82 -29.68
C LYS A 472 -19.40 -43.70 -31.13
N LYS A 473 -18.54 -42.72 -31.43
CA LYS A 473 -18.02 -42.51 -32.78
C LYS A 473 -17.02 -43.59 -33.17
N SER A 474 -16.07 -43.92 -32.29
CA SER A 474 -15.07 -44.96 -32.55
C SER A 474 -15.71 -46.35 -32.70
N GLU A 475 -16.72 -46.69 -31.89
CA GLU A 475 -17.45 -47.95 -32.01
C GLU A 475 -18.19 -48.07 -33.35
N ASN A 476 -18.91 -47.01 -33.75
CA ASN A 476 -19.64 -46.99 -35.02
C ASN A 476 -18.68 -47.16 -36.21
N LEU A 477 -17.59 -46.38 -36.25
CA LEU A 477 -16.59 -46.46 -37.31
C LEU A 477 -15.90 -47.82 -37.35
N LEU A 478 -15.51 -48.37 -36.20
CA LEU A 478 -14.89 -49.69 -36.09
C LEU A 478 -15.82 -50.79 -36.62
N SER A 479 -17.11 -50.73 -36.27
CA SER A 479 -18.09 -51.72 -36.74
C SER A 479 -18.23 -51.72 -38.27
N ARG A 480 -18.15 -50.54 -38.91
CA ARG A 480 -18.19 -50.39 -40.37
C ARG A 480 -16.89 -50.86 -41.02
N ALA A 481 -15.75 -50.51 -40.43
CA ALA A 481 -14.44 -50.92 -40.90
C ALA A 481 -14.28 -52.44 -40.87
N LEU A 482 -14.71 -53.12 -39.79
CA LEU A 482 -14.68 -54.58 -39.68
C LEU A 482 -15.57 -55.27 -40.71
N LYS A 483 -16.78 -54.75 -40.97
CA LYS A 483 -17.66 -55.26 -42.04
C LYS A 483 -17.01 -55.13 -43.41
N LEU A 484 -16.40 -53.97 -43.69
CA LEU A 484 -15.68 -53.73 -44.94
C LEU A 484 -14.46 -54.66 -45.08
N ARG A 485 -13.72 -54.90 -44.00
CA ARG A 485 -12.58 -55.82 -43.96
C ARG A 485 -13.00 -57.24 -44.31
N GLN A 486 -14.07 -57.73 -43.69
CA GLN A 486 -14.65 -59.05 -44.01
C GLN A 486 -15.00 -59.15 -45.50
N TRP A 487 -15.57 -58.08 -46.06
CA TRP A 487 -15.93 -58.02 -47.47
C TRP A 487 -14.71 -58.04 -48.40
N TYR A 488 -13.66 -57.29 -48.07
CA TYR A 488 -12.36 -57.33 -48.77
C TYR A 488 -11.79 -58.75 -48.80
N ILE A 489 -11.70 -59.41 -47.63
CA ILE A 489 -11.16 -60.78 -47.51
C ILE A 489 -11.96 -61.75 -48.39
N ASN A 490 -13.28 -61.74 -48.26
CA ASN A 490 -14.15 -62.65 -49.01
C ASN A 490 -13.99 -62.45 -50.52
N ARG A 491 -13.98 -61.20 -50.99
CA ARG A 491 -13.90 -60.87 -52.41
C ARG A 491 -12.54 -61.17 -53.02
N VAL A 492 -11.45 -60.87 -52.30
CA VAL A 492 -10.09 -61.22 -52.75
C VAL A 492 -9.92 -62.74 -52.84
N ASN A 493 -10.44 -63.50 -51.86
CA ASN A 493 -10.42 -64.96 -51.91
C ASN A 493 -11.23 -65.50 -53.10
N THR A 494 -12.44 -64.99 -53.33
CA THR A 494 -13.24 -65.36 -54.51
C THR A 494 -12.49 -65.09 -55.82
N TYR A 495 -11.80 -63.95 -55.93
CA TYR A 495 -10.99 -63.67 -57.13
C TYR A 495 -9.82 -64.65 -57.28
N SER A 496 -9.13 -64.97 -56.18
CA SER A 496 -8.05 -65.97 -56.17
C SER A 496 -8.52 -67.34 -56.66
N GLU A 497 -9.69 -67.78 -56.19
CA GLU A 497 -10.30 -69.05 -56.58
C GLU A 497 -10.69 -69.05 -58.07
N LEU A 498 -11.34 -67.98 -58.55
CA LEU A 498 -11.71 -67.82 -59.96
C LEU A 498 -10.48 -67.81 -60.88
N LEU A 499 -9.41 -67.13 -60.47
CA LEU A 499 -8.17 -67.04 -61.25
C LEU A 499 -7.43 -68.37 -61.28
N SER A 500 -7.35 -69.06 -60.14
CA SER A 500 -6.74 -70.40 -60.05
C SER A 500 -7.50 -71.40 -60.92
N ALA A 501 -8.83 -71.41 -60.85
CA ALA A 501 -9.67 -72.26 -61.68
C ALA A 501 -9.48 -71.98 -63.18
N HIS A 502 -9.39 -70.71 -63.58
CA HIS A 502 -9.16 -70.30 -64.96
C HIS A 502 -7.80 -70.77 -65.51
N TYR A 503 -6.73 -70.61 -64.75
CA TYR A 503 -5.40 -71.08 -65.19
C TYR A 503 -5.27 -72.61 -65.18
N GLU A 504 -5.87 -73.29 -64.21
CA GLU A 504 -5.89 -74.74 -64.16
C GLU A 504 -6.69 -75.31 -65.35
N GLN A 505 -7.80 -74.68 -65.73
CA GLN A 505 -8.53 -75.03 -66.94
C GLN A 505 -7.68 -74.82 -68.22
N TYR A 506 -6.98 -73.69 -68.33
CA TYR A 506 -6.05 -73.44 -69.44
C TYR A 506 -4.94 -74.50 -69.54
N TYR A 507 -4.34 -74.90 -68.40
CA TYR A 507 -3.38 -75.99 -68.35
C TYR A 507 -3.99 -77.29 -68.87
N GLN A 508 -5.16 -77.67 -68.37
CA GLN A 508 -5.82 -78.93 -68.71
C GLN A 508 -6.13 -79.00 -70.21
N ASP A 509 -6.58 -77.89 -70.80
CA ASP A 509 -6.85 -77.80 -72.24
C ASP A 509 -5.58 -78.01 -73.09
N LEU A 510 -4.46 -77.40 -72.72
CA LEU A 510 -3.19 -77.56 -73.44
C LEU A 510 -2.54 -78.93 -73.20
N ALA A 511 -2.54 -79.42 -71.95
CA ALA A 511 -1.99 -80.72 -71.58
C ALA A 511 -2.77 -81.85 -72.26
N ARG A 512 -4.10 -81.76 -72.34
CA ARG A 512 -4.94 -82.72 -73.07
C ARG A 512 -4.60 -82.75 -74.56
N ARG A 513 -4.40 -81.58 -75.19
CA ARG A 513 -4.01 -81.50 -76.62
C ARG A 513 -2.61 -82.03 -76.86
N LEU A 514 -1.68 -81.77 -75.94
CA LEU A 514 -0.31 -82.28 -75.98
C LEU A 514 -0.29 -83.81 -75.86
N ALA A 515 -1.00 -84.38 -74.88
CA ALA A 515 -1.11 -85.82 -74.68
C ALA A 515 -1.73 -86.51 -75.91
N LEU A 516 -2.87 -86.01 -76.41
CA LEU A 516 -3.49 -86.52 -77.63
C LEU A 516 -2.55 -86.51 -78.83
N LEU A 517 -1.70 -85.49 -78.95
CA LEU A 517 -0.73 -85.39 -80.04
C LEU A 517 0.45 -86.35 -79.85
N SER A 518 0.96 -86.48 -78.61
CA SER A 518 2.07 -87.37 -78.26
C SER A 518 1.68 -88.84 -78.42
N ASP A 519 0.51 -89.23 -77.90
CA ASP A 519 -0.04 -90.59 -78.03
C ASP A 519 -0.20 -90.95 -79.51
N ARG A 520 -0.76 -90.03 -80.31
CA ARG A 520 -0.96 -90.23 -81.75
C ARG A 520 0.36 -90.38 -82.51
N ILE A 521 1.40 -89.63 -82.14
CA ILE A 521 2.76 -89.82 -82.67
C ILE A 521 3.32 -91.19 -82.26
N GLY A 522 3.08 -91.64 -81.02
CA GLY A 522 3.49 -92.94 -80.51
C GLY A 522 2.80 -94.11 -81.23
N GLU A 523 1.49 -94.03 -81.42
CA GLU A 523 0.69 -95.00 -82.19
C GLU A 523 1.21 -95.13 -83.63
N TYR A 524 1.47 -94.01 -84.31
CA TYR A 524 2.03 -94.04 -85.66
C TYR A 524 3.45 -94.60 -85.70
N TYR A 525 4.28 -94.33 -84.70
CA TYR A 525 5.61 -94.95 -84.60
C TYR A 525 5.52 -96.47 -84.37
N GLY A 526 4.65 -96.94 -83.48
CA GLY A 526 4.43 -98.37 -83.27
C GLY A 526 3.91 -99.09 -84.52
N ARG A 527 3.09 -98.39 -85.33
CA ARG A 527 2.51 -98.94 -86.56
C ARG A 527 3.49 -98.96 -87.74
N PHE A 528 4.41 -97.99 -87.84
CA PHE A 528 5.23 -97.77 -89.06
C PHE A 528 6.76 -97.84 -88.83
N GLY A 529 7.22 -97.92 -87.58
CA GLY A 529 8.65 -98.06 -87.23
C GLY A 529 9.53 -96.89 -87.71
N GLU A 530 10.81 -97.16 -87.96
CA GLU A 530 11.80 -96.15 -88.38
C GLU A 530 11.43 -95.41 -89.68
N ALA A 531 10.55 -95.97 -90.50
CA ALA A 531 10.06 -95.33 -91.73
C ALA A 531 9.25 -94.05 -91.46
N PHE A 532 8.66 -93.92 -90.27
CA PHE A 532 7.96 -92.72 -89.83
C PHE A 532 8.89 -91.62 -89.31
N GLU A 533 10.16 -91.91 -89.00
CA GLU A 533 11.14 -90.96 -88.43
C GLU A 533 12.28 -90.58 -89.39
N SER A 534 12.90 -91.55 -90.06
CA SER A 534 14.27 -91.44 -90.62
C SER A 534 14.40 -90.87 -92.04
N SER A 535 13.30 -90.64 -92.77
CA SER A 535 13.38 -90.23 -94.18
C SER A 535 12.78 -88.85 -94.45
N GLY A 536 13.50 -88.00 -95.21
CA GLY A 536 13.02 -86.70 -95.68
C GLY A 536 11.77 -86.83 -96.55
N LEU A 537 10.76 -85.97 -96.32
CA LEU A 537 9.44 -86.05 -96.96
C LEU A 537 9.48 -86.11 -98.50
N GLY A 538 10.53 -85.55 -99.12
CA GLY A 538 10.72 -85.56 -100.57
C GLY A 538 10.87 -86.97 -101.17
N GLY A 539 11.55 -87.89 -100.47
CA GLY A 539 11.73 -89.27 -100.93
C GLY A 539 10.53 -90.19 -100.65
N LEU A 540 9.76 -89.90 -99.60
CA LEU A 540 8.57 -90.65 -99.20
C LEU A 540 7.35 -90.37 -100.10
N LYS A 541 7.17 -89.12 -100.57
CA LYS A 541 6.08 -88.76 -101.52
C LYS A 541 6.21 -89.42 -102.90
N LEU A 542 7.43 -89.74 -103.34
CA LEU A 542 7.68 -90.49 -104.58
C LEU A 542 7.42 -92.00 -104.39
N LYS A 543 7.74 -92.56 -103.21
CA LYS A 543 7.47 -93.97 -102.87
C LYS A 543 6.01 -94.28 -102.53
N SER A 544 5.21 -93.28 -102.13
CA SER A 544 3.77 -93.46 -101.81
C SER A 544 2.87 -93.72 -103.01
N VAL A 545 3.36 -93.52 -104.23
CA VAL A 545 2.62 -93.81 -105.48
C VAL A 545 2.60 -95.31 -105.79
N PHE A 546 3.58 -96.07 -105.28
CA PHE A 546 3.77 -97.49 -105.61
C PHE A 546 3.66 -98.43 -104.39
N SER A 547 3.47 -97.90 -103.17
CA SER A 547 3.31 -98.68 -101.92
C SER A 547 2.22 -98.09 -101.02
N GLY A 548 1.19 -98.89 -100.70
CA GLY A 548 0.10 -98.49 -99.80
C GLY A 548 0.57 -98.14 -98.38
N ASN A 549 1.67 -98.76 -97.92
CA ASN A 549 2.26 -98.48 -96.62
C ASN A 549 2.94 -97.10 -96.58
N ALA A 550 3.57 -96.67 -97.67
CA ALA A 550 4.20 -95.35 -97.76
C ALA A 550 3.19 -94.19 -97.86
N LYS A 551 2.00 -94.42 -98.46
CA LYS A 551 0.91 -93.42 -98.48
C LYS A 551 0.32 -93.17 -97.09
N ALA A 552 0.08 -94.22 -96.32
CA ALA A 552 -0.42 -94.13 -94.94
C ALA A 552 0.56 -93.36 -94.01
N VAL A 553 1.88 -93.52 -94.21
CA VAL A 553 2.91 -92.76 -93.48
C VAL A 553 2.87 -91.25 -93.78
N VAL A 554 2.56 -90.85 -95.02
CA VAL A 554 2.46 -89.42 -95.39
C VAL A 554 1.21 -88.76 -94.81
N GLU A 555 0.05 -89.43 -94.84
CA GLU A 555 -1.19 -88.92 -94.23
C GLU A 555 -1.06 -88.79 -92.70
N ALA A 556 -0.46 -89.78 -92.03
CA ALA A 556 -0.17 -89.73 -90.59
C ALA A 556 0.73 -88.53 -90.22
N ARG A 557 1.76 -88.23 -91.03
CA ARG A 557 2.62 -87.05 -90.81
C ARG A 557 1.88 -85.72 -91.03
N GLN A 558 0.92 -85.64 -91.96
CA GLN A 558 0.12 -84.43 -92.19
C GLN A 558 -0.86 -84.16 -91.05
N GLU A 559 -1.51 -85.19 -90.49
CA GLU A 559 -2.37 -85.04 -89.30
C GLU A 559 -1.57 -84.54 -88.10
N VAL A 560 -0.37 -85.08 -87.86
CA VAL A 560 0.52 -84.62 -86.79
C VAL A 560 0.91 -83.16 -87.00
N ALA A 561 1.26 -82.76 -88.23
CA ALA A 561 1.62 -81.38 -88.55
C ALA A 561 0.44 -80.40 -88.31
N ALA A 562 -0.78 -80.78 -88.69
CA ALA A 562 -1.98 -79.97 -88.48
C ALA A 562 -2.34 -79.83 -86.98
N ALA A 563 -2.27 -80.92 -86.22
CA ALA A 563 -2.52 -80.90 -84.78
C ALA A 563 -1.44 -80.11 -84.02
N TYR A 564 -0.18 -80.18 -84.45
CA TYR A 564 0.92 -79.38 -83.93
C TYR A 564 0.69 -77.88 -84.19
N LYS A 565 0.32 -77.48 -85.42
CA LYS A 565 -0.05 -76.08 -85.73
C LYS A 565 -1.25 -75.59 -84.90
N LYS A 566 -2.23 -76.46 -84.62
CA LYS A 566 -3.38 -76.13 -83.78
C LYS A 566 -2.96 -75.85 -82.34
N LEU A 567 -2.14 -76.71 -81.74
CA LEU A 567 -1.56 -76.51 -80.40
C LEU A 567 -0.79 -75.18 -80.31
N GLN A 568 0.01 -74.86 -81.34
CA GLN A 568 0.71 -73.58 -81.44
C GLN A 568 -0.26 -72.39 -81.49
N SER A 569 -1.35 -72.50 -82.27
CA SER A 569 -2.36 -71.44 -82.40
C SER A 569 -3.14 -71.23 -81.10
N ASP A 570 -3.51 -72.29 -80.38
CA ASP A 570 -4.26 -72.16 -79.12
C ASP A 570 -3.41 -71.53 -78.01
N PHE A 571 -2.13 -71.92 -77.94
CA PHE A 571 -1.17 -71.30 -77.03
C PHE A 571 -0.93 -69.84 -77.38
N ASN A 572 -0.60 -69.53 -78.65
CA ASN A 572 -0.33 -68.17 -79.10
C ASN A 572 -1.56 -67.25 -78.97
N GLY A 573 -2.77 -67.79 -79.06
CA GLY A 573 -4.00 -67.02 -78.88
C GLY A 573 -4.21 -66.51 -77.45
N ASN A 574 -3.58 -67.15 -76.45
CA ASN A 574 -3.71 -66.84 -75.03
C ASN A 574 -2.44 -67.22 -74.25
N ALA A 575 -1.28 -66.69 -74.61
CA ALA A 575 -0.02 -67.11 -73.99
C ALA A 575 0.12 -66.53 -72.56
N TYR A 576 0.00 -67.39 -71.55
CA TYR A 576 0.20 -67.02 -70.13
C TYR A 576 1.64 -67.23 -69.64
N PHE A 577 2.49 -67.86 -70.46
CA PHE A 577 3.92 -68.01 -70.21
C PHE A 577 4.69 -67.90 -71.51
N GLU A 578 5.99 -67.60 -71.40
CA GLU A 578 6.86 -67.50 -72.56
C GLU A 578 7.30 -68.89 -73.01
N TYR A 579 6.98 -69.23 -74.25
CA TYR A 579 7.53 -70.40 -74.90
C TYR A 579 7.62 -70.15 -76.40
N VAL A 580 8.78 -70.43 -76.98
CA VAL A 580 9.01 -70.35 -78.42
C VAL A 580 9.11 -71.76 -78.95
N PHE A 581 8.17 -72.14 -79.81
CA PHE A 581 8.22 -73.45 -80.46
C PHE A 581 9.44 -73.53 -81.41
N PRO A 582 10.31 -74.54 -81.26
CA PRO A 582 11.44 -74.74 -82.17
C PRO A 582 11.00 -74.88 -83.65
N PRO A 583 11.83 -74.46 -84.62
CA PRO A 583 11.52 -74.60 -86.04
C PRO A 583 11.47 -76.10 -86.42
N ALA A 584 10.27 -76.64 -86.59
CA ALA A 584 10.01 -78.06 -86.84
C ALA A 584 9.47 -78.35 -88.25
N ASP A 585 9.96 -77.62 -89.27
CA ASP A 585 9.50 -77.70 -90.68
C ASP A 585 7.96 -77.75 -90.82
N GLU A 586 7.27 -76.76 -90.22
CA GLU A 586 5.81 -76.71 -90.14
C GLU A 586 5.11 -77.93 -89.50
N GLY A 587 5.82 -78.69 -88.67
CA GLY A 587 5.32 -79.92 -88.05
C GLY A 587 5.55 -81.18 -88.90
N ARG A 588 6.29 -81.07 -90.01
CA ARG A 588 6.54 -82.18 -90.94
C ARG A 588 7.73 -83.05 -90.51
N SER A 589 8.65 -82.51 -89.72
CA SER A 589 9.80 -83.24 -89.16
C SER A 589 9.43 -83.86 -87.82
N ILE A 590 9.06 -85.14 -87.83
CA ILE A 590 8.62 -85.87 -86.61
C ILE A 590 9.66 -85.84 -85.48
N PRO A 591 10.97 -86.04 -85.73
CA PRO A 591 11.97 -85.94 -84.65
C PRO A 591 12.05 -84.54 -84.03
N GLN A 592 11.92 -83.48 -84.84
CA GLN A 592 11.90 -82.11 -84.35
C GLN A 592 10.59 -81.77 -83.62
N VAL A 593 9.45 -82.30 -84.08
CA VAL A 593 8.15 -82.17 -83.40
C VAL A 593 8.17 -82.88 -82.05
N LYS A 594 8.69 -84.11 -81.95
CA LYS A 594 8.86 -84.82 -80.67
C LYS A 594 9.73 -84.02 -79.70
N THR A 595 10.84 -83.48 -80.18
CA THR A 595 11.74 -82.64 -79.37
C THR A 595 11.04 -81.35 -78.91
N ALA A 596 10.30 -80.70 -79.81
CA ALA A 596 9.54 -79.49 -79.50
C ALA A 596 8.35 -79.74 -78.55
N LEU A 597 7.66 -80.87 -78.66
CA LEU A 597 6.58 -81.26 -77.76
C LEU A 597 7.10 -81.59 -76.37
N LYS A 598 8.23 -82.31 -76.27
CA LYS A 598 8.87 -82.57 -74.98
C LYS A 598 9.33 -81.27 -74.30
N GLY A 599 9.96 -80.36 -75.06
CA GLY A 599 10.31 -79.03 -74.55
C GLY A 599 9.10 -78.22 -74.10
N PHE A 600 7.98 -78.34 -74.82
CA PHE A 600 6.73 -77.63 -74.48
C PHE A 600 6.03 -78.25 -73.27
N GLU A 601 6.06 -79.58 -73.13
CA GLU A 601 5.56 -80.31 -71.97
C GLU A 601 6.33 -79.92 -70.70
N GLU A 602 7.66 -79.88 -70.79
CA GLU A 602 8.52 -79.43 -69.69
C GLU A 602 8.23 -77.96 -69.33
N ALA A 603 8.03 -77.09 -70.31
CA ALA A 603 7.68 -75.68 -70.07
C ALA A 603 6.27 -75.52 -69.48
N LEU A 604 5.28 -76.25 -69.97
CA LEU A 604 3.90 -76.24 -69.48
C LEU A 604 3.80 -76.81 -68.05
N ALA A 605 4.56 -77.86 -67.74
CA ALA A 605 4.66 -78.43 -66.40
C ALA A 605 5.36 -77.47 -65.42
N ARG A 606 6.45 -76.80 -65.84
CA ARG A 606 7.12 -75.75 -65.05
C ARG A 606 6.17 -74.57 -64.78
N TRP A 607 5.43 -74.14 -65.79
CA TRP A 607 4.43 -73.08 -65.62
C TRP A 607 3.33 -73.50 -64.65
N ARG A 608 2.78 -74.72 -64.76
CA ARG A 608 1.80 -75.25 -63.81
C ARG A 608 2.33 -75.26 -62.37
N ALA A 609 3.56 -75.72 -62.18
CA ALA A 609 4.20 -75.76 -60.87
C ALA A 609 4.33 -74.36 -60.24
N GLY A 610 4.45 -73.32 -61.07
CA GLY A 610 4.51 -71.91 -60.65
C GLY A 610 3.16 -71.18 -60.55
N LEU A 611 2.01 -71.86 -60.77
CA LEU A 611 0.70 -71.19 -60.80
C LEU A 611 0.34 -70.50 -59.49
N ARG A 612 0.72 -71.08 -58.35
CA ARG A 612 0.45 -70.51 -57.04
C ARG A 612 1.08 -69.11 -56.91
N ASP A 613 2.33 -68.99 -57.31
CA ASP A 613 3.08 -67.73 -57.24
C ASP A 613 2.54 -66.72 -58.25
N LEU A 614 2.18 -67.17 -59.45
CA LEU A 614 1.55 -66.33 -60.47
C LEU A 614 0.21 -65.74 -60.00
N VAL A 615 -0.67 -66.57 -59.43
CA VAL A 615 -1.96 -66.14 -58.87
C VAL A 615 -1.73 -65.12 -57.75
N GLN A 616 -0.74 -65.37 -56.88
CA GLN A 616 -0.38 -64.45 -55.82
C GLN A 616 0.11 -63.10 -56.36
N ASP A 617 0.95 -63.09 -57.40
CA ASP A 617 1.43 -61.88 -58.05
C ASP A 617 0.30 -61.09 -58.73
N GLU A 618 -0.65 -61.79 -59.35
CA GLU A 618 -1.87 -61.18 -59.91
C GLU A 618 -2.75 -60.53 -58.84
N ILE A 619 -2.89 -61.17 -57.68
CA ILE A 619 -3.62 -60.60 -56.54
C ILE A 619 -2.90 -59.37 -56.00
N LEU A 620 -1.57 -59.39 -55.89
CA LEU A 620 -0.79 -58.25 -55.39
C LEU A 620 -0.98 -56.98 -56.23
N ARG A 621 -1.16 -57.15 -57.55
CA ARG A 621 -1.43 -56.04 -58.49
C ARG A 621 -2.91 -55.71 -58.67
N LEU A 622 -3.83 -56.47 -58.06
CA LEU A 622 -5.27 -56.38 -58.27
C LEU A 622 -5.82 -54.97 -57.99
N ASN A 623 -6.54 -54.44 -58.97
CA ASN A 623 -7.40 -53.25 -58.91
C ASN A 623 -8.41 -53.30 -60.05
N HIS A 624 -9.38 -52.37 -60.09
CA HIS A 624 -10.43 -52.36 -61.11
C HIS A 624 -9.93 -52.29 -62.57
N LYS A 625 -8.67 -51.89 -62.82
CA LYS A 625 -8.04 -51.81 -64.15
C LYS A 625 -7.25 -53.06 -64.52
N THR A 626 -6.73 -53.77 -63.53
CA THR A 626 -5.82 -54.93 -63.69
C THR A 626 -6.51 -56.26 -63.46
N VAL A 627 -7.81 -56.26 -63.11
CA VAL A 627 -8.65 -57.46 -63.07
C VAL A 627 -8.53 -58.23 -64.40
N HIS A 628 -8.35 -59.55 -64.32
CA HIS A 628 -8.31 -60.40 -65.50
C HIS A 628 -9.61 -60.26 -66.32
N PRO A 629 -9.54 -59.84 -67.61
CA PRO A 629 -10.71 -59.42 -68.39
C PRO A 629 -11.82 -60.47 -68.52
N ARG A 630 -11.46 -61.77 -68.41
CA ARG A 630 -12.40 -62.89 -68.61
C ARG A 630 -13.14 -63.33 -67.34
N LEU A 631 -12.77 -62.82 -66.16
CA LEU A 631 -13.32 -63.28 -64.88
C LEU A 631 -14.54 -62.49 -64.39
N GLY A 632 -14.95 -61.42 -65.10
CA GLY A 632 -16.14 -60.63 -64.73
C GLY A 632 -16.05 -59.90 -63.38
N PHE A 633 -14.87 -59.79 -62.76
CA PHE A 633 -14.71 -59.29 -61.38
C PHE A 633 -14.52 -57.76 -61.28
N LYS A 634 -14.55 -57.05 -62.41
CA LYS A 634 -14.28 -55.60 -62.48
C LYS A 634 -15.21 -54.75 -61.61
N GLY A 635 -16.51 -55.05 -61.58
CA GLY A 635 -17.48 -54.32 -60.76
C GLY A 635 -17.23 -54.49 -59.26
N GLN A 636 -16.94 -55.73 -58.83
CA GLN A 636 -16.65 -56.04 -57.43
C GLN A 636 -15.34 -55.39 -56.95
N ALA A 637 -14.34 -55.27 -57.84
CA ALA A 637 -13.11 -54.55 -57.54
C ALA A 637 -13.34 -53.04 -57.33
N LEU A 638 -14.20 -52.42 -58.15
CA LEU A 638 -14.55 -50.99 -58.01
C LEU A 638 -15.34 -50.74 -56.72
N GLU A 639 -16.31 -51.60 -56.42
CA GLU A 639 -17.11 -51.56 -55.18
C GLU A 639 -16.24 -51.56 -53.91
N LEU A 640 -15.18 -52.38 -53.87
CA LEU A 640 -14.21 -52.38 -52.77
C LEU A 640 -13.44 -51.06 -52.69
N GLU A 641 -13.00 -50.53 -53.83
CA GLU A 641 -12.25 -49.26 -53.91
C GLU A 641 -13.09 -48.08 -53.42
N GLU A 642 -14.36 -48.00 -53.83
CA GLU A 642 -15.33 -46.99 -53.40
C GLU A 642 -15.74 -47.17 -51.94
N GLY A 643 -15.92 -48.41 -51.49
CA GLY A 643 -16.28 -48.72 -50.10
C GLY A 643 -15.24 -48.19 -49.09
N LEU A 644 -13.94 -48.30 -49.40
CA LEU A 644 -12.90 -47.71 -48.56
C LEU A 644 -12.94 -46.19 -48.63
N ALA A 645 -13.08 -45.59 -49.81
CA ALA A 645 -13.15 -44.13 -49.95
C ALA A 645 -14.29 -43.54 -49.10
N HIS A 646 -15.48 -44.14 -49.17
CA HIS A 646 -16.63 -43.72 -48.39
C HIS A 646 -16.42 -43.85 -46.88
N LEU A 647 -15.76 -44.92 -46.43
CA LEU A 647 -15.41 -45.07 -45.02
C LEU A 647 -14.44 -43.97 -44.54
N LEU A 648 -13.47 -43.60 -45.36
CA LEU A 648 -12.52 -42.53 -45.02
C LEU A 648 -13.20 -41.15 -44.95
N ASP A 649 -14.12 -40.86 -45.86
CA ASP A 649 -14.94 -39.65 -45.79
C ASP A 649 -15.71 -39.61 -44.46
N GLN A 650 -16.34 -40.72 -44.06
CA GLN A 650 -17.05 -40.82 -42.78
C GLN A 650 -16.14 -40.65 -41.56
N VAL A 651 -14.91 -41.16 -41.60
CA VAL A 651 -13.93 -40.96 -40.51
C VAL A 651 -13.56 -39.49 -40.42
N ASN A 652 -13.29 -38.84 -41.55
CA ASN A 652 -12.89 -37.43 -41.57
C ASN A 652 -14.03 -36.48 -41.17
N GLU A 653 -15.26 -36.76 -41.62
CA GLU A 653 -16.46 -36.02 -41.24
C GLU A 653 -16.88 -36.25 -39.78
N SER A 654 -16.40 -37.32 -39.14
CA SER A 654 -16.79 -37.65 -37.77
C SER A 654 -16.30 -36.64 -36.73
N GLY A 655 -15.24 -35.87 -37.05
CA GLY A 655 -14.57 -34.96 -36.13
C GLY A 655 -13.74 -35.66 -35.05
N LEU A 656 -13.50 -36.98 -35.18
CA LEU A 656 -12.79 -37.76 -34.17
C LEU A 656 -11.29 -37.46 -34.12
N TYR A 657 -10.62 -37.43 -35.28
CA TYR A 657 -9.18 -37.22 -35.38
C TYR A 657 -8.83 -35.80 -35.87
N HIS A 658 -7.69 -35.27 -35.42
CA HIS A 658 -7.23 -33.95 -35.82
C HIS A 658 -6.77 -33.87 -37.28
N LEU A 659 -6.09 -34.92 -37.77
CA LEU A 659 -5.58 -34.98 -39.14
C LEU A 659 -6.52 -35.82 -40.02
N PRO A 660 -6.80 -35.38 -41.26
CA PRO A 660 -7.61 -36.15 -42.19
C PRO A 660 -6.88 -37.44 -42.59
N VAL A 661 -7.55 -38.57 -42.43
CA VAL A 661 -7.10 -39.89 -42.84
C VAL A 661 -7.27 -40.01 -44.35
N SER A 662 -6.18 -40.25 -45.07
CA SER A 662 -6.18 -40.42 -46.53
C SER A 662 -5.20 -41.50 -46.95
N HIS A 663 -5.45 -42.11 -48.11
CA HIS A 663 -4.67 -43.21 -48.63
C HIS A 663 -4.38 -43.04 -50.13
N LYS A 664 -3.15 -43.37 -50.56
CA LYS A 664 -2.68 -43.20 -51.94
C LYS A 664 -2.51 -44.52 -52.73
N SER A 665 -2.75 -45.69 -52.14
CA SER A 665 -2.45 -46.95 -52.84
C SER A 665 -3.45 -47.31 -53.93
N LEU A 666 -2.89 -47.90 -54.98
CA LEU A 666 -3.57 -48.19 -56.23
C LEU A 666 -4.07 -49.64 -56.34
N THR A 667 -3.81 -50.49 -55.34
CA THR A 667 -4.17 -51.92 -55.37
C THR A 667 -5.02 -52.31 -54.16
N ILE A 668 -5.92 -53.28 -54.37
CA ILE A 668 -6.87 -53.79 -53.36
C ILE A 668 -6.15 -54.36 -52.13
N PRO A 669 -5.06 -55.15 -52.24
CA PRO A 669 -4.35 -55.63 -51.04
C PRO A 669 -3.70 -54.52 -50.21
N LYS A 670 -3.18 -53.47 -50.85
CA LYS A 670 -2.63 -52.32 -50.12
C LYS A 670 -3.73 -51.51 -49.42
N ARG A 671 -4.88 -51.36 -50.07
CA ARG A 671 -6.10 -50.77 -49.47
C ARG A 671 -6.59 -51.56 -48.27
N GLN A 672 -6.55 -52.89 -48.35
CA GLN A 672 -6.91 -53.77 -47.24
C GLN A 672 -5.95 -53.60 -46.05
N ARG A 673 -4.63 -53.55 -46.27
CA ARG A 673 -3.67 -53.29 -45.19
C ARG A 673 -3.90 -51.94 -44.52
N PHE A 674 -4.19 -50.90 -45.30
CA PHE A 674 -4.53 -49.59 -44.74
C PHE A 674 -5.83 -49.63 -43.93
N LEU A 675 -6.83 -50.39 -44.38
CA LEU A 675 -8.05 -50.61 -43.59
C LEU A 675 -7.74 -51.33 -42.27
N ASP A 676 -6.81 -52.28 -42.26
CA ASP A 676 -6.36 -52.96 -41.04
C ASP A 676 -5.63 -51.98 -40.09
N GLU A 677 -4.77 -51.10 -40.60
CA GLU A 677 -4.12 -50.03 -39.83
C GLU A 677 -5.13 -49.05 -39.21
N LEU A 678 -6.16 -48.67 -39.97
CA LEU A 678 -7.24 -47.81 -39.47
C LEU A 678 -8.06 -48.49 -38.37
N ILE A 679 -8.34 -49.78 -38.51
CA ILE A 679 -9.01 -50.60 -37.48
C ILE A 679 -8.15 -50.62 -36.21
N GLU A 680 -6.86 -50.88 -36.35
CA GLU A 680 -5.91 -50.88 -35.24
C GLU A 680 -5.88 -49.51 -34.53
N GLN A 681 -5.84 -48.41 -35.29
CA GLN A 681 -5.88 -47.05 -34.73
C GLN A 681 -7.16 -46.79 -33.92
N LEU A 682 -8.33 -47.21 -34.43
CA LEU A 682 -9.62 -47.10 -33.73
C LEU A 682 -9.65 -47.96 -32.45
N GLU A 683 -9.09 -49.17 -32.48
CA GLU A 683 -8.99 -50.04 -31.31
C GLU A 683 -8.05 -49.48 -30.24
N ILE A 684 -6.88 -48.99 -30.64
CA ILE A 684 -5.93 -48.33 -29.74
C ILE A 684 -6.59 -47.10 -29.09
N THR A 685 -7.32 -46.30 -29.86
CA THR A 685 -8.05 -45.13 -29.34
C THR A 685 -9.04 -45.55 -28.25
N ARG A 686 -9.79 -46.63 -28.46
CA ARG A 686 -10.75 -47.16 -27.48
C ARG A 686 -10.06 -47.73 -26.23
N ARG A 687 -8.97 -48.48 -26.38
CA ARG A 687 -8.22 -49.03 -25.22
C ARG A 687 -7.58 -47.90 -24.39
N ALA A 688 -7.16 -46.81 -25.03
CA ALA A 688 -6.56 -45.68 -24.32
C ALA A 688 -7.58 -44.89 -23.46
N LEU A 689 -8.89 -45.11 -23.64
CA LEU A 689 -9.94 -44.46 -22.85
C LEU A 689 -9.95 -44.86 -21.37
N ASP A 690 -9.28 -45.96 -21.00
CA ASP A 690 -9.11 -46.34 -19.60
C ASP A 690 -8.35 -45.26 -18.79
N SER A 691 -7.51 -44.46 -19.47
CA SER A 691 -6.75 -43.33 -18.91
C SER A 691 -7.33 -41.96 -19.28
N PHE A 692 -8.57 -41.91 -19.77
CA PHE A 692 -9.14 -40.71 -20.39
C PHE A 692 -9.25 -39.53 -19.42
N ASP A 693 -9.69 -39.75 -18.18
CA ASP A 693 -10.02 -38.64 -17.28
C ASP A 693 -8.76 -37.81 -16.94
N THR A 694 -7.65 -38.47 -16.59
CA THR A 694 -6.36 -37.82 -16.35
C THR A 694 -5.79 -37.18 -17.61
N PHE A 695 -5.96 -37.83 -18.77
CA PHE A 695 -5.51 -37.27 -20.05
C PHE A 695 -6.32 -36.03 -20.46
N TYR A 696 -7.63 -36.03 -20.22
CA TYR A 696 -8.52 -34.91 -20.52
C TYR A 696 -8.13 -33.69 -19.68
N ASP A 697 -7.93 -33.86 -18.37
CA ASP A 697 -7.54 -32.76 -17.49
C ASP A 697 -6.18 -32.18 -17.91
N TRP A 698 -5.21 -33.05 -18.21
CA TRP A 698 -3.92 -32.61 -18.75
C TRP A 698 -4.07 -31.85 -20.08
N GLN A 699 -4.83 -32.39 -21.04
CA GLN A 699 -4.92 -31.83 -22.40
C GLN A 699 -5.69 -30.50 -22.40
N ASN A 700 -6.75 -30.40 -21.60
CA ASN A 700 -7.50 -29.16 -21.44
C ASN A 700 -6.63 -28.07 -20.81
N ASN A 701 -5.89 -28.37 -19.73
CA ASN A 701 -4.94 -27.44 -19.13
C ASN A 701 -3.82 -27.05 -20.12
N TRP A 702 -3.21 -28.05 -20.77
CA TRP A 702 -2.12 -27.88 -21.74
C TRP A 702 -2.49 -26.97 -22.93
N LEU A 703 -3.70 -27.09 -23.46
CA LEU A 703 -4.18 -26.27 -24.58
C LEU A 703 -4.50 -24.82 -24.20
N GLN A 704 -4.73 -24.53 -22.91
CA GLN A 704 -4.97 -23.18 -22.40
C GLN A 704 -3.68 -22.41 -22.08
N LEU A 705 -2.54 -23.11 -21.98
CA LEU A 705 -1.24 -22.48 -21.74
C LEU A 705 -0.76 -21.65 -22.94
N ASP A 706 -0.11 -20.53 -22.65
CA ASP A 706 0.58 -19.74 -23.66
C ASP A 706 1.81 -20.47 -24.25
N GLU A 707 2.43 -19.89 -25.27
CA GLU A 707 3.53 -20.55 -25.97
C GLU A 707 4.79 -20.69 -25.08
N GLY A 708 5.09 -19.66 -24.27
CA GLY A 708 6.24 -19.65 -23.35
C GLY A 708 6.12 -20.71 -22.26
N ALA A 709 4.95 -20.85 -21.63
CA ALA A 709 4.70 -21.89 -20.63
C ALA A 709 4.75 -23.30 -21.25
N ARG A 710 4.18 -23.50 -22.44
CA ARG A 710 4.26 -24.81 -23.13
C ARG A 710 5.71 -25.21 -23.44
N ARG A 711 6.57 -24.28 -23.88
CA ARG A 711 8.00 -24.56 -24.11
C ARG A 711 8.71 -24.93 -22.80
N LEU A 712 8.46 -24.18 -21.73
CA LEU A 712 9.03 -24.43 -20.40
C LEU A 712 8.60 -25.80 -19.84
N VAL A 713 7.31 -26.13 -19.85
CA VAL A 713 6.80 -27.42 -19.37
C VAL A 713 7.35 -28.58 -20.21
N LYS A 714 7.45 -28.43 -21.55
CA LYS A 714 8.12 -29.43 -22.40
C LYS A 714 9.58 -29.65 -21.98
N ALA A 715 10.32 -28.57 -21.73
CA ALA A 715 11.72 -28.66 -21.30
C ALA A 715 11.85 -29.36 -19.94
N LEU A 716 10.94 -29.07 -19.01
CA LEU A 716 10.89 -29.72 -17.69
C LEU A 716 10.56 -31.21 -17.80
N VAL A 717 9.55 -31.60 -18.57
CA VAL A 717 9.19 -33.03 -18.75
C VAL A 717 10.33 -33.80 -19.43
N LYS A 718 10.98 -33.20 -20.43
CA LYS A 718 12.10 -33.84 -21.16
C LYS A 718 13.37 -33.90 -20.31
N GLY A 719 13.65 -32.84 -19.55
CA GLY A 719 14.85 -32.73 -18.69
C GLY A 719 14.77 -33.56 -17.41
N ARG A 720 13.55 -33.88 -16.94
CA ARG A 720 13.28 -34.66 -15.72
C ARG A 720 14.09 -34.19 -14.49
N PRO A 721 14.05 -32.89 -14.14
CA PRO A 721 14.71 -32.40 -12.92
C PRO A 721 14.07 -33.02 -11.68
N GLY A 722 14.86 -33.23 -10.62
CA GLY A 722 14.37 -33.70 -9.33
C GLY A 722 13.38 -32.72 -8.69
N ASN A 723 13.51 -31.43 -8.97
CA ASN A 723 12.55 -30.41 -8.58
C ASN A 723 12.28 -29.38 -9.69
N TRP A 724 11.08 -29.45 -10.30
CA TRP A 724 10.67 -28.58 -11.41
C TRP A 724 10.67 -27.10 -11.05
N GLU A 725 10.15 -26.77 -9.87
CA GLU A 725 10.07 -25.38 -9.40
C GLU A 725 11.48 -24.82 -9.19
N ALA A 726 12.37 -25.58 -8.53
CA ALA A 726 13.74 -25.15 -8.31
C ALA A 726 14.54 -25.01 -9.62
N ALA A 727 14.35 -25.91 -10.58
CA ALA A 727 14.98 -25.84 -11.91
C ALA A 727 14.57 -24.56 -12.66
N PHE A 728 13.26 -24.29 -12.66
CA PHE A 728 12.71 -23.07 -13.26
C PHE A 728 13.23 -21.82 -12.55
N GLU A 729 13.12 -21.77 -11.23
CA GLU A 729 13.55 -20.60 -10.45
C GLU A 729 15.04 -20.32 -10.62
N SER A 730 15.89 -21.35 -10.59
CA SER A 730 17.34 -21.16 -10.76
C SER A 730 17.67 -20.62 -12.16
N TRP A 731 17.05 -21.16 -13.22
CA TRP A 731 17.25 -20.66 -14.58
C TRP A 731 16.67 -19.26 -14.82
N PHE A 732 15.45 -18.99 -14.34
CA PHE A 732 14.77 -17.71 -14.54
C PHE A 732 15.49 -16.59 -13.79
N LEU A 733 15.81 -16.81 -12.51
CA LEU A 733 16.51 -15.81 -11.69
C LEU A 733 17.93 -15.55 -12.16
N ASP A 734 18.64 -16.55 -12.70
CA ASP A 734 19.96 -16.36 -13.30
C ASP A 734 19.95 -15.36 -14.46
N ASN A 735 18.94 -15.46 -15.33
CA ASN A 735 18.76 -14.54 -16.44
C ASN A 735 18.28 -13.16 -15.97
N CYS A 736 17.35 -13.10 -15.00
CA CYS A 736 16.95 -11.84 -14.36
C CYS A 736 18.17 -11.10 -13.77
N LEU A 737 19.02 -11.81 -13.02
CA LEU A 737 20.22 -11.24 -12.42
C LEU A 737 21.23 -10.83 -13.50
N SER A 738 21.45 -11.65 -14.51
CA SER A 738 22.38 -11.32 -15.60
C SER A 738 21.96 -10.06 -16.37
N GLN A 739 20.66 -9.86 -16.60
CA GLN A 739 20.13 -8.65 -17.25
C GLN A 739 20.09 -7.43 -16.30
N GLY A 740 19.78 -7.66 -15.02
CA GLY A 740 19.66 -6.62 -14.00
C GLY A 740 20.98 -6.15 -13.38
N TYR A 741 22.11 -6.76 -13.78
CA TYR A 741 23.41 -6.45 -13.19
C TYR A 741 23.82 -5.01 -13.48
N LYS A 742 23.93 -4.21 -12.43
CA LYS A 742 24.59 -2.91 -12.46
C LYS A 742 25.87 -3.04 -11.65
N ALA A 743 27.01 -2.70 -12.26
CA ALA A 743 28.28 -2.60 -11.55
C ALA A 743 28.24 -1.38 -10.61
N VAL A 744 27.55 -1.51 -9.49
CA VAL A 744 27.56 -0.51 -8.43
C VAL A 744 28.34 -1.07 -7.27
N LEU A 745 29.53 -0.52 -7.08
CA LEU A 745 30.37 -0.88 -5.95
C LEU A 745 29.72 -0.35 -4.67
N PRO A 746 29.68 -1.16 -3.59
CA PRO A 746 29.37 -0.63 -2.27
C PRO A 746 30.32 0.53 -1.94
N PRO A 747 29.86 1.51 -1.15
CA PRO A 747 30.68 2.68 -0.87
C PRO A 747 31.99 2.26 -0.20
N GLU A 748 33.13 2.68 -0.76
CA GLU A 748 34.42 2.42 -0.09
C GLU A 748 34.40 3.10 1.29
N PRO A 749 34.88 2.42 2.36
CA PRO A 749 34.90 2.97 3.72
C PRO A 749 35.53 4.36 3.81
N GLU A 750 36.53 4.64 2.97
CA GLU A 750 37.20 5.94 2.90
C GLU A 750 36.25 7.08 2.50
N ASN A 751 35.31 6.85 1.57
CA ASN A 751 34.35 7.88 1.17
C ASN A 751 33.41 8.27 2.33
N LEU A 752 33.06 7.31 3.20
CA LEU A 752 32.23 7.55 4.38
C LEU A 752 33.01 8.37 5.42
N ARG A 753 34.26 8.00 5.67
CA ARG A 753 35.17 8.75 6.56
C ARG A 753 35.38 10.18 6.07
N GLU A 754 35.69 10.35 4.79
CA GLU A 754 35.86 11.67 4.18
C GLU A 754 34.58 12.53 4.27
N LEU A 755 33.39 11.92 4.11
CA LEU A 755 32.13 12.64 4.28
C LEU A 755 31.98 13.10 5.73
N ALA A 756 32.24 12.22 6.71
CA ALA A 756 32.14 12.54 8.12
C ALA A 756 33.08 13.70 8.50
N GLU A 757 34.34 13.66 8.05
CA GLU A 757 35.32 14.74 8.25
C GLU A 757 34.86 16.06 7.61
N ALA A 758 34.43 16.01 6.34
CA ALA A 758 33.93 17.20 5.63
C ALA A 758 32.68 17.79 6.29
N ALA A 759 31.71 16.96 6.70
CA ALA A 759 30.49 17.38 7.37
C ALA A 759 30.79 17.96 8.77
N SER A 760 31.69 17.34 9.53
CA SER A 760 32.10 17.83 10.85
C SER A 760 32.78 19.20 10.78
N ALA A 761 33.57 19.46 9.73
CA ALA A 761 34.17 20.77 9.50
C ALA A 761 33.16 21.80 8.97
N PHE A 762 32.16 21.37 8.17
CA PHE A 762 31.15 22.25 7.57
C PHE A 762 30.09 22.74 8.57
N LYS A 763 29.57 21.84 9.41
CA LYS A 763 28.44 22.12 10.33
C LYS A 763 28.65 23.36 11.22
N PRO A 764 29.82 23.57 11.89
CA PRO A 764 30.05 24.73 12.73
C PRO A 764 30.00 26.08 11.99
N LEU A 765 30.15 26.08 10.66
CA LEU A 765 30.09 27.30 9.85
C LEU A 765 28.66 27.75 9.53
N LEU A 766 27.65 26.87 9.70
CA LEU A 766 26.26 27.14 9.31
C LEU A 766 25.64 28.34 10.05
N PRO A 767 25.73 28.48 11.39
CA PRO A 767 25.09 29.60 12.09
C PRO A 767 25.68 30.95 11.69
N SER A 768 27.01 31.02 11.62
CA SER A 768 27.76 32.19 11.18
C SER A 768 27.38 32.60 9.75
N HIS A 769 27.29 31.63 8.84
CA HIS A 769 26.85 31.85 7.47
C HIS A 769 25.43 32.44 7.41
N ALA A 770 24.49 31.82 8.12
CA ALA A 770 23.09 32.24 8.13
C ALA A 770 22.96 33.69 8.64
N LEU A 771 23.59 34.04 9.76
CA LEU A 771 23.54 35.38 10.34
C LEU A 771 24.05 36.46 9.36
N LEU A 772 25.18 36.21 8.69
CA LEU A 772 25.75 37.13 7.70
C LEU A 772 24.86 37.24 6.45
N ALA A 773 24.39 36.11 5.92
CA ALA A 773 23.53 36.08 4.74
C ALA A 773 22.22 36.85 4.96
N TRP A 774 21.56 36.65 6.10
CA TRP A 774 20.33 37.36 6.44
C TRP A 774 20.56 38.84 6.75
N HIS A 775 21.69 39.19 7.39
CA HIS A 775 22.04 40.60 7.59
C HIS A 775 22.20 41.36 6.26
N GLY A 776 22.86 40.75 5.26
CA GLY A 776 23.00 41.31 3.92
C GLY A 776 21.64 41.53 3.23
N ARG A 777 20.77 40.51 3.26
CA ARG A 777 19.41 40.56 2.68
C ARG A 777 18.54 41.60 3.35
N LYS A 778 18.58 41.71 4.68
CA LYS A 778 17.88 42.75 5.46
C LYS A 778 18.15 44.14 4.91
N GLY A 779 19.42 44.47 4.66
CA GLY A 779 19.82 45.78 4.16
C GLY A 779 19.21 46.11 2.80
N GLU A 780 19.19 45.13 1.89
CA GLU A 780 18.59 45.28 0.55
C GLU A 780 17.05 45.42 0.63
N THR A 781 16.39 44.55 1.39
CA THR A 781 14.93 44.55 1.54
C THR A 781 14.41 45.84 2.16
N LEU A 782 15.05 46.36 3.22
CA LEU A 782 14.65 47.62 3.84
C LEU A 782 14.85 48.83 2.90
N ARG A 783 15.94 48.85 2.11
CA ARG A 783 16.16 49.88 1.09
C ARG A 783 15.09 49.84 0.01
N ARG A 784 14.70 48.64 -0.43
CA ARG A 784 13.63 48.44 -1.42
C ARG A 784 12.27 48.88 -0.87
N LEU A 785 11.92 48.46 0.35
CA LEU A 785 10.66 48.83 1.00
C LEU A 785 10.55 50.34 1.20
N ARG A 786 11.64 51.00 1.63
CA ARG A 786 11.68 52.46 1.80
C ARG A 786 11.40 53.20 0.49
N ARG A 787 11.83 52.66 -0.66
CA ARG A 787 11.55 53.23 -1.99
C ARG A 787 10.11 52.98 -2.44
N GLN A 788 9.55 51.81 -2.12
CA GLN A 788 8.21 51.41 -2.56
C GLN A 788 7.07 52.03 -1.74
N SER A 789 7.20 52.08 -0.42
CA SER A 789 6.15 52.63 0.46
C SER A 789 6.74 53.16 1.76
N ARG A 790 6.73 54.49 1.88
CA ARG A 790 7.15 55.17 3.12
C ARG A 790 6.24 54.82 4.30
N VAL A 791 4.95 54.57 4.06
CA VAL A 791 3.98 54.18 5.08
C VAL A 791 4.33 52.81 5.66
N ARG A 792 4.56 51.80 4.80
CA ARG A 792 4.96 50.45 5.27
C ARG A 792 6.32 50.44 5.96
N TYR A 793 7.23 51.29 5.50
CA TYR A 793 8.55 51.44 6.13
C TYR A 793 8.50 52.00 7.57
N GLN A 794 7.43 52.71 7.96
CA GLN A 794 7.29 53.27 9.31
C GLN A 794 7.31 52.19 10.41
N LEU A 795 6.86 50.96 10.11
CA LEU A 795 6.95 49.84 11.06
C LEU A 795 8.40 49.63 11.54
N PHE A 796 9.38 49.82 10.64
CA PHE A 796 10.81 49.56 10.88
C PHE A 796 11.61 50.81 11.26
N SER A 797 11.09 52.02 11.02
CA SER A 797 11.84 53.29 11.22
C SER A 797 11.11 54.37 12.03
N GLY A 798 9.88 54.13 12.48
CA GLY A 798 9.05 55.12 13.16
C GLY A 798 9.61 55.55 14.51
N LYS A 799 9.58 56.86 14.80
CA LYS A 799 9.92 57.42 16.13
C LYS A 799 8.77 57.33 17.13
N GLN A 800 7.52 57.35 16.66
CA GLN A 800 6.34 57.11 17.51
C GLN A 800 6.06 55.60 17.56
N GLN A 801 5.97 55.08 18.78
CA GLN A 801 5.61 53.69 19.04
C GLN A 801 4.09 53.55 18.88
N GLU A 802 3.64 53.06 17.73
CA GLU A 802 2.28 52.53 17.61
C GLU A 802 2.14 51.35 18.59
N GLN A 803 1.14 51.43 19.48
CA GLN A 803 0.86 50.41 20.49
C GLN A 803 -0.47 49.70 20.23
N ASN A 804 -1.30 50.20 19.30
CA ASN A 804 -2.57 49.57 18.98
C ASN A 804 -2.34 48.27 18.17
N PRO A 805 -2.67 47.09 18.73
CA PRO A 805 -2.43 45.81 18.07
C PRO A 805 -3.18 45.65 16.74
N VAL A 806 -4.35 46.29 16.58
CA VAL A 806 -5.13 46.25 15.33
C VAL A 806 -4.36 46.94 14.20
N VAL A 807 -3.79 48.12 14.49
CA VAL A 807 -2.99 48.88 13.52
C VAL A 807 -1.70 48.15 13.19
N LEU A 808 -1.00 47.63 14.21
CA LEU A 808 0.22 46.85 14.04
C LEU A 808 -0.02 45.59 13.20
N LYS A 809 -1.12 44.87 13.43
CA LYS A 809 -1.50 43.70 12.64
C LYS A 809 -1.64 44.06 11.16
N LYS A 810 -2.32 45.17 10.85
CA LYS A 810 -2.44 45.67 9.47
C LYS A 810 -1.08 46.00 8.85
N GLN A 811 -0.18 46.64 9.62
CA GLN A 811 1.18 46.96 9.15
C GLN A 811 2.03 45.72 8.87
N VAL A 812 1.95 44.70 9.74
CA VAL A 812 2.62 43.41 9.56
C VAL A 812 2.09 42.70 8.32
N ARG A 813 0.77 42.58 8.16
CA ARG A 813 0.12 41.97 6.97
C ARG A 813 0.52 42.64 5.65
N GLN A 814 0.75 43.95 5.66
CA GLN A 814 1.17 44.70 4.47
C GLN A 814 2.67 44.60 4.17
N SER A 815 3.46 44.06 5.11
CA SER A 815 4.93 44.07 5.07
C SER A 815 5.55 42.69 5.33
N VAL A 816 4.81 41.60 5.09
CA VAL A 816 5.21 40.22 5.45
C VAL A 816 6.58 39.85 4.87
N GLU A 817 6.90 40.26 3.65
CA GLU A 817 8.21 39.99 3.05
C GLU A 817 9.37 40.60 3.86
N ALA A 818 9.22 41.86 4.30
CA ALA A 818 10.25 42.52 5.10
C ALA A 818 10.32 41.92 6.51
N VAL A 819 9.16 41.67 7.12
CA VAL A 819 9.04 41.02 8.43
C VAL A 819 9.76 39.66 8.43
N SER A 820 9.46 38.80 7.46
CA SER A 820 10.07 37.47 7.29
C SER A 820 11.52 37.50 6.79
N THR A 821 12.06 38.66 6.40
CA THR A 821 13.50 38.81 6.11
C THR A 821 14.28 39.25 7.34
N LEU A 822 13.66 40.07 8.20
CA LEU A 822 14.24 40.46 9.49
C LEU A 822 14.14 39.33 10.53
N MET A 823 13.09 38.53 10.44
CA MET A 823 12.80 37.36 11.28
C MET A 823 12.52 36.16 10.38
N PRO A 824 13.55 35.53 9.81
CA PRO A 824 13.37 34.43 8.87
C PRO A 824 12.94 33.11 9.52
N ALA A 825 12.97 32.97 10.85
CA ALA A 825 12.36 31.84 11.56
C ALA A 825 11.24 32.33 12.48
N LEU A 826 10.06 32.59 11.92
CA LEU A 826 8.89 32.98 12.72
C LEU A 826 8.28 31.74 13.36
N LEU A 827 7.94 31.85 14.64
CA LEU A 827 7.23 30.84 15.41
C LEU A 827 5.86 31.43 15.76
N ALA A 828 4.77 30.69 15.55
CA ALA A 828 3.44 31.22 15.80
C ALA A 828 2.44 30.15 16.26
N THR A 829 1.42 30.55 17.02
CA THR A 829 0.22 29.73 17.17
C THR A 829 -0.56 29.71 15.84
N PRO A 830 -1.40 28.69 15.55
CA PRO A 830 -2.22 28.65 14.33
C PRO A 830 -3.04 29.94 14.14
N GLN A 831 -3.60 30.46 15.23
CA GLN A 831 -4.32 31.72 15.25
C GLN A 831 -3.42 32.90 14.84
N ALA A 832 -2.27 33.08 15.50
CA ALA A 832 -1.38 34.20 15.18
C ALA A 832 -0.88 34.12 13.73
N ALA A 833 -0.60 32.91 13.23
CA ALA A 833 -0.24 32.69 11.84
C ALA A 833 -1.36 33.11 10.87
N GLY A 834 -2.60 32.70 11.14
CA GLY A 834 -3.76 33.10 10.35
C GLY A 834 -4.01 34.61 10.36
N GLU A 835 -3.99 35.22 11.54
CA GLU A 835 -4.22 36.65 11.70
C GLU A 835 -3.13 37.52 11.04
N CYS A 836 -1.87 37.10 11.07
CA CYS A 836 -0.76 37.89 10.54
C CYS A 836 -0.38 37.58 9.09
N PHE A 837 -0.62 36.36 8.59
CA PHE A 837 -0.05 35.93 7.31
C PHE A 837 -1.08 35.40 6.30
N ALA A 838 -2.20 34.82 6.73
CA ALA A 838 -3.19 34.26 5.80
C ALA A 838 -3.87 35.37 4.97
N GLY A 839 -4.11 35.10 3.69
CA GLY A 839 -4.73 36.05 2.75
C GLY A 839 -3.84 37.23 2.35
N THR A 840 -2.52 37.18 2.61
CA THR A 840 -1.58 38.23 2.18
C THR A 840 -0.96 37.97 0.80
N GLY A 841 -1.14 36.77 0.24
CA GLY A 841 -0.51 36.32 -1.01
C GLY A 841 0.99 35.98 -0.87
N PHE A 842 1.58 36.16 0.31
CA PHE A 842 2.97 35.80 0.57
C PHE A 842 3.08 34.32 1.00
N GLN A 843 4.02 33.58 0.40
CA GLN A 843 4.34 32.21 0.79
C GLN A 843 5.74 32.14 1.42
N PHE A 844 5.82 31.49 2.58
CA PHE A 844 7.07 31.07 3.20
C PHE A 844 7.69 29.94 2.38
N ASP A 845 9.02 29.80 2.44
CA ASP A 845 9.71 28.70 1.76
C ASP A 845 9.41 27.37 2.46
N TYR A 846 9.34 27.37 3.79
CA TYR A 846 8.92 26.24 4.62
C TYR A 846 7.86 26.67 5.64
N VAL A 847 6.77 25.90 5.73
CA VAL A 847 5.85 25.92 6.87
C VAL A 847 5.96 24.60 7.61
N ILE A 848 6.37 24.65 8.88
CA ILE A 848 6.59 23.48 9.73
C ILE A 848 5.50 23.49 10.79
N VAL A 849 4.66 22.48 10.83
CA VAL A 849 3.50 22.40 11.71
C VAL A 849 3.73 21.28 12.72
N GLU A 850 4.05 21.63 13.96
CA GLU A 850 4.13 20.70 15.09
C GLU A 850 2.73 20.37 15.63
N ASP A 851 2.59 19.19 16.24
CA ASP A 851 1.34 18.70 16.83
C ASP A 851 0.15 18.77 15.85
N ALA A 852 0.37 18.42 14.58
CA ALA A 852 -0.63 18.49 13.52
C ALA A 852 -1.88 17.64 13.79
N SER A 853 -1.78 16.61 14.64
CA SER A 853 -2.94 15.79 15.07
C SER A 853 -4.00 16.58 15.85
N LEU A 854 -3.64 17.74 16.41
CA LEU A 854 -4.56 18.58 17.19
C LEU A 854 -5.26 19.65 16.35
N LEU A 855 -4.94 19.74 15.06
CA LEU A 855 -5.51 20.72 14.15
C LEU A 855 -6.71 20.13 13.43
N ASN A 856 -7.61 21.00 12.98
CA ASN A 856 -8.70 20.60 12.10
C ASN A 856 -8.29 20.74 10.61
N PRO A 857 -9.05 20.14 9.67
CA PRO A 857 -8.75 20.23 8.24
C PRO A 857 -8.67 21.65 7.67
N GLN A 858 -9.43 22.61 8.20
CA GLN A 858 -9.40 24.00 7.74
C GLN A 858 -8.09 24.70 8.14
N GLU A 859 -7.60 24.46 9.36
CA GLU A 859 -6.30 24.94 9.82
C GLU A 859 -5.17 24.33 8.99
N ILE A 860 -5.21 23.02 8.74
CA ILE A 860 -4.22 22.34 7.88
C ILE A 860 -4.20 22.97 6.49
N ARG A 861 -5.37 23.21 5.89
CA ARG A 861 -5.48 23.85 4.57
C ARG A 861 -4.88 25.25 4.57
N MET A 862 -5.20 26.07 5.58
CA MET A 862 -4.62 27.41 5.70
C MET A 862 -3.09 27.36 5.85
N LEU A 863 -2.59 26.54 6.77
CA LEU A 863 -1.15 26.42 7.02
C LEU A 863 -0.40 25.90 5.80
N LYS A 864 -0.98 24.95 5.06
CA LYS A 864 -0.44 24.46 3.79
C LYS A 864 -0.30 25.61 2.77
N ALA A 865 -1.32 26.46 2.65
CA ALA A 865 -1.32 27.58 1.69
C ALA A 865 -0.29 28.69 2.03
N LEU A 866 0.15 28.78 3.30
CA LEU A 866 1.19 29.73 3.70
C LEU A 866 2.60 29.32 3.23
N GLY A 867 2.80 28.08 2.76
CA GLY A 867 4.12 27.53 2.46
C GLY A 867 4.27 27.03 1.03
N ARG A 868 5.44 27.24 0.44
CA ARG A 868 5.86 26.56 -0.81
C ARG A 868 6.14 25.09 -0.57
N LYS A 869 6.76 24.77 0.57
CA LYS A 869 6.86 23.43 1.15
C LYS A 869 6.22 23.43 2.53
N SER A 870 5.49 22.36 2.86
CA SER A 870 4.88 22.19 4.18
C SER A 870 5.23 20.85 4.82
N VAL A 871 5.54 20.87 6.11
CA VAL A 871 5.88 19.68 6.89
C VAL A 871 4.95 19.62 8.07
N PHE A 872 4.15 18.57 8.17
CA PHE A 872 3.22 18.34 9.26
C PHE A 872 3.81 17.27 10.17
N LEU A 873 4.10 17.60 11.42
CA LEU A 873 4.62 16.67 12.42
C LEU A 873 3.55 16.39 13.45
N GLY A 874 3.34 15.13 13.82
CA GLY A 874 2.43 14.83 14.92
C GLY A 874 2.48 13.37 15.39
N ASN A 875 1.61 13.03 16.34
CA ASN A 875 1.60 11.72 16.99
C ASN A 875 0.89 10.72 16.07
N ALA A 876 1.53 9.60 15.72
CA ALA A 876 0.79 8.43 15.22
C ALA A 876 0.79 7.36 16.31
N LEU A 877 -0.42 6.95 16.68
CA LEU A 877 -0.64 5.65 17.32
C LEU A 877 -0.85 4.62 16.19
N PRO A 878 -0.56 3.33 16.41
CA PRO A 878 -0.72 2.30 15.38
C PRO A 878 -2.16 2.22 14.86
N GLU A 879 -2.29 2.23 13.53
CA GLU A 879 -3.56 2.36 12.79
C GLU A 879 -4.59 1.27 13.09
N GLU A 880 -4.17 0.07 13.45
CA GLU A 880 -5.12 -1.03 13.64
C GLU A 880 -6.02 -0.86 14.87
N HIS A 881 -5.68 0.01 15.83
CA HIS A 881 -6.27 0.00 17.18
C HIS A 881 -6.75 1.37 17.71
N TYR A 882 -6.54 2.48 16.98
CA TYR A 882 -6.86 3.84 17.45
C TYR A 882 -7.47 4.73 16.36
N TYR A 883 -8.25 5.73 16.76
CA TYR A 883 -8.89 6.69 15.85
C TYR A 883 -7.85 7.58 15.16
N SER A 884 -7.91 7.66 13.82
CA SER A 884 -7.04 8.55 13.04
C SER A 884 -7.49 10.00 13.24
N PRO A 885 -6.56 10.94 13.55
CA PRO A 885 -6.91 12.35 13.65
C PRO A 885 -7.51 12.88 12.33
N PRO A 886 -8.58 13.70 12.35
CA PRO A 886 -9.19 14.25 11.12
C PRO A 886 -8.21 15.05 10.25
N ALA A 887 -7.17 15.63 10.84
CA ALA A 887 -6.09 16.27 10.10
C ALA A 887 -5.29 15.30 9.24
N TYR A 888 -5.10 14.06 9.69
CA TYR A 888 -4.30 13.05 8.99
C TYR A 888 -5.09 12.46 7.85
N GLU A 889 -6.35 12.09 8.11
CA GLU A 889 -7.30 11.67 7.07
C GLU A 889 -7.34 12.70 5.94
N TYR A 890 -7.48 13.99 6.27
CA TYR A 890 -7.44 15.07 5.28
C TYR A 890 -6.11 15.14 4.50
N LEU A 891 -4.96 14.95 5.16
CA LEU A 891 -3.65 14.98 4.48
C LEU A 891 -3.48 13.78 3.53
N GLU A 892 -3.94 12.60 3.95
CA GLU A 892 -3.90 11.36 3.17
C GLU A 892 -4.81 11.44 1.94
N GLU A 893 -6.03 11.95 2.09
CA GLU A 893 -6.96 12.23 0.98
C GLU A 893 -6.35 13.19 -0.06
N GLN A 894 -5.49 14.11 0.39
CA GLN A 894 -4.78 15.05 -0.47
C GLN A 894 -3.48 14.47 -1.07
N GLY A 895 -3.21 13.18 -0.87
CA GLY A 895 -2.03 12.48 -1.38
C GLY A 895 -0.72 12.98 -0.78
N VAL A 896 -0.74 13.52 0.44
CA VAL A 896 0.47 14.00 1.12
C VAL A 896 1.35 12.81 1.50
N ALA A 897 2.64 12.95 1.27
CA ALA A 897 3.57 11.84 1.45
C ALA A 897 3.90 11.63 2.95
N THR A 898 3.74 10.41 3.47
CA THR A 898 3.89 10.12 4.91
C THR A 898 5.22 9.45 5.27
N SER A 899 5.86 9.84 6.37
CA SER A 899 7.07 9.21 6.93
C SER A 899 6.88 8.97 8.42
N THR A 900 7.26 7.80 8.92
CA THR A 900 7.11 7.46 10.35
C THR A 900 8.47 7.41 11.03
N LEU A 901 8.55 7.99 12.23
CA LEU A 901 9.70 7.95 13.12
C LEU A 901 9.47 6.85 14.16
N TYR A 902 10.43 5.94 14.28
CA TYR A 902 10.42 4.84 15.23
C TYR A 902 11.53 5.00 16.27
N GLY A 903 11.36 4.38 17.44
CA GLY A 903 12.34 4.41 18.53
C GLY A 903 12.44 5.75 19.27
N CYS A 904 13.03 5.73 20.46
CA CYS A 904 13.30 6.96 21.21
C CYS A 904 14.57 7.66 20.69
N HIS A 905 14.50 8.96 20.41
CA HIS A 905 15.64 9.75 19.94
C HIS A 905 16.72 9.96 21.03
N HIS A 906 16.31 9.94 22.30
CA HIS A 906 17.20 10.00 23.45
C HIS A 906 16.76 8.98 24.49
N ARG A 907 17.75 8.42 25.18
CA ARG A 907 17.51 7.54 26.32
C ARG A 907 17.14 8.38 27.54
N PHE A 908 15.93 8.19 28.04
CA PHE A 908 15.44 8.82 29.27
C PHE A 908 15.41 7.79 30.39
N PRO A 909 15.61 8.21 31.66
CA PRO A 909 15.55 7.32 32.80
C PRO A 909 14.33 6.40 32.86
N GLY A 910 13.14 6.94 32.62
CA GLY A 910 11.90 6.18 32.66
C GLY A 910 11.49 5.65 31.28
N SER A 911 12.37 5.63 30.28
CA SER A 911 11.95 5.18 28.95
C SER A 911 11.72 3.69 28.94
N LEU A 912 10.52 3.30 28.53
CA LEU A 912 10.12 1.91 28.26
C LEU A 912 10.29 1.58 26.76
N LEU A 913 10.45 2.61 25.93
CA LEU A 913 10.65 2.49 24.48
C LEU A 913 12.12 2.19 24.17
N GLN A 914 12.33 1.43 23.10
CA GLN A 914 13.66 1.03 22.68
C GLN A 914 14.48 2.25 22.22
N TYR A 915 15.74 2.31 22.64
CA TYR A 915 16.72 3.29 22.17
C TYR A 915 17.52 2.68 21.02
N GLU A 916 17.53 3.34 19.86
CA GLU A 916 18.39 2.94 18.74
C GLU A 916 19.62 3.85 18.69
N GLN A 917 20.80 3.26 18.86
CA GLN A 917 22.06 3.94 18.66
C GLN A 917 22.83 3.23 17.53
N GLU A 918 23.26 3.98 16.53
CA GLU A 918 24.09 3.46 15.41
C GLU A 918 23.48 2.27 14.63
N GLY A 919 22.15 2.10 14.71
CA GLY A 919 21.42 1.00 14.04
C GLY A 919 21.39 -0.30 14.84
N GLU A 920 21.87 -0.30 16.09
CA GLU A 920 21.72 -1.41 17.04
C GLU A 920 20.73 -1.05 18.15
N ARG A 921 19.93 -2.05 18.54
CA ARG A 921 18.98 -1.92 19.65
C ARG A 921 19.73 -2.00 20.97
N ASP A 922 19.77 -0.89 21.71
CA ASP A 922 20.30 -0.87 23.07
C ASP A 922 19.18 -1.23 24.06
N LEU A 923 19.18 -2.48 24.52
CA LEU A 923 18.26 -3.01 25.53
C LEU A 923 18.79 -2.84 26.96
N SER A 924 19.92 -2.13 27.15
CA SER A 924 20.46 -1.98 28.50
C SER A 924 19.50 -1.18 29.40
N LEU A 925 19.38 -1.58 30.67
CA LEU A 925 18.60 -0.85 31.66
C LEU A 925 19.37 0.40 32.16
N PRO A 926 18.68 1.49 32.52
CA PRO A 926 19.34 2.68 33.07
C PRO A 926 20.18 2.34 34.31
N GLU A 927 21.40 2.85 34.39
CA GLU A 927 22.28 2.63 35.54
C GLU A 927 22.02 3.66 36.66
N GLY A 928 21.60 3.21 37.85
CA GLY A 928 21.59 4.03 39.08
C GLY A 928 20.41 3.81 40.04
N PRO A 929 20.63 3.39 41.31
CA PRO A 929 19.57 3.05 42.28
C PRO A 929 18.70 4.22 42.81
N SER A 930 18.86 5.46 42.33
CA SER A 930 18.19 6.64 42.89
C SER A 930 17.37 7.44 41.87
N ILE A 931 17.21 6.90 40.67
CA ILE A 931 16.67 7.61 39.52
C ILE A 931 15.18 7.31 39.30
N LEU A 932 14.73 6.07 39.54
CA LEU A 932 13.34 5.65 39.39
C LEU A 932 12.83 5.14 40.74
N GLN A 933 11.67 5.63 41.18
CA GLN A 933 11.06 5.27 42.45
C GLN A 933 9.57 5.04 42.30
N PHE A 934 9.05 4.03 42.99
CA PHE A 934 7.63 3.72 43.05
C PHE A 934 7.21 3.62 44.52
N GLU A 935 6.23 4.41 44.92
CA GLU A 935 5.68 4.47 46.28
C GLU A 935 4.20 4.05 46.22
N GLN A 936 3.88 2.94 46.88
CA GLN A 936 2.50 2.48 47.02
C GLN A 936 1.89 3.04 48.31
N LEU A 937 0.70 3.63 48.20
CA LEU A 937 -0.06 4.17 49.34
C LEU A 937 -1.41 3.46 49.50
N ASP A 938 -1.97 3.52 50.71
CA ASP A 938 -3.33 3.04 50.99
C ASP A 938 -4.36 4.20 50.90
N GLY A 939 -4.24 4.99 49.83
CA GLY A 939 -5.14 6.12 49.56
C GLY A 939 -6.48 5.69 48.97
N ARG A 940 -7.52 6.52 49.16
CA ARG A 940 -8.85 6.28 48.59
C ARG A 940 -9.19 7.28 47.50
N TYR A 941 -9.86 6.78 46.48
CA TYR A 941 -10.32 7.60 45.36
C TYR A 941 -11.77 8.05 45.56
N ASP A 942 -12.01 9.35 45.53
CA ASP A 942 -13.33 9.95 45.49
C ASP A 942 -13.77 10.11 44.03
N GLU A 943 -14.80 9.38 43.61
CA GLU A 943 -15.29 9.40 42.22
C GLU A 943 -15.96 10.72 41.83
N GLN A 944 -16.56 11.46 42.77
CA GLN A 944 -17.25 12.71 42.46
C GLN A 944 -16.26 13.85 42.27
N ALA A 945 -15.27 13.95 43.14
CA ALA A 945 -14.24 14.98 43.08
C ALA A 945 -13.05 14.59 42.19
N GLU A 946 -12.92 13.31 41.84
CA GLU A 946 -11.81 12.72 41.08
C GLU A 946 -10.44 12.91 41.75
N VAL A 947 -10.39 12.75 43.08
CA VAL A 947 -9.21 13.02 43.91
C VAL A 947 -8.83 11.83 44.78
N ASN A 948 -7.56 11.81 45.18
CA ASN A 948 -7.03 10.98 46.24
C ASN A 948 -6.15 11.84 47.16
N GLU A 949 -6.74 12.19 48.31
CA GLU A 949 -6.16 13.16 49.26
C GLU A 949 -4.83 12.66 49.83
N GLU A 950 -4.72 11.36 50.12
CA GLU A 950 -3.49 10.76 50.68
C GLU A 950 -2.32 10.89 49.70
N GLU A 951 -2.53 10.59 48.41
CA GLU A 951 -1.49 10.81 47.40
C GLU A 951 -1.08 12.28 47.29
N ALA A 952 -2.04 13.19 47.32
CA ALA A 952 -1.75 14.62 47.21
C ALA A 952 -0.95 15.13 48.39
N LEU A 953 -1.32 14.76 49.63
CA LEU A 953 -0.56 15.11 50.83
C LEU A 953 0.86 14.52 50.80
N PHE A 954 0.99 13.27 50.33
CA PHE A 954 2.30 12.65 50.17
C PHE A 954 3.17 13.38 49.15
N ILE A 955 2.61 13.82 48.02
CA ILE A 955 3.32 14.62 47.01
C ILE A 955 3.80 15.95 47.59
N ILE A 956 2.98 16.64 48.39
CA ILE A 956 3.43 17.86 49.11
C ILE A 956 4.61 17.53 50.04
N SER A 957 4.61 16.36 50.68
CA SER A 957 5.74 15.92 51.50
C SER A 957 7.01 15.64 50.69
N ILE A 958 6.88 15.11 49.45
CA ILE A 958 8.01 14.89 48.52
C ILE A 958 8.65 16.23 48.14
N LEU A 959 7.83 17.25 47.85
CA LEU A 959 8.35 18.57 47.48
C LEU A 959 9.29 19.14 48.54
N ASN A 960 9.01 18.93 49.83
CA ASN A 960 9.87 19.38 50.93
C ASN A 960 11.22 18.66 51.01
N LYS A 961 11.37 17.51 50.34
CA LYS A 961 12.59 16.70 50.30
C LYS A 961 13.43 16.95 49.04
N ILE A 962 12.99 17.80 48.11
CA ILE A 962 13.75 18.10 46.90
C ILE A 962 15.01 18.89 47.26
N GLU A 963 16.17 18.37 46.85
CA GLU A 963 17.47 18.99 47.10
C GLU A 963 17.87 19.96 45.98
N LYS A 964 18.81 20.86 46.29
CA LYS A 964 19.38 21.79 45.31
C LYS A 964 20.42 21.07 44.43
N THR A 965 20.49 21.46 43.16
CA THR A 965 21.51 21.04 42.20
C THR A 965 22.92 21.46 42.65
N PRO A 966 24.00 20.91 42.06
CA PRO A 966 25.38 21.34 42.34
C PRO A 966 25.61 22.85 42.14
N GLN A 967 24.83 23.49 41.27
CA GLN A 967 24.84 24.94 41.03
C GLN A 967 24.06 25.76 42.09
N ARG A 968 23.60 25.11 43.18
CA ARG A 968 22.82 25.69 44.27
C ARG A 968 21.44 26.25 43.86
N THR A 969 20.89 25.79 42.74
CA THR A 969 19.52 26.09 42.30
C THR A 969 18.60 24.89 42.51
N PHE A 970 17.29 25.07 42.55
CA PHE A 970 16.38 23.91 42.55
C PHE A 970 16.23 23.34 41.14
N PRO A 971 16.02 22.02 40.98
CA PRO A 971 15.70 21.41 39.70
C PRO A 971 14.31 21.85 39.21
N SER A 972 14.07 21.70 37.91
CA SER A 972 12.71 21.80 37.36
C SER A 972 11.88 20.56 37.75
N VAL A 973 10.64 20.78 38.20
CA VAL A 973 9.80 19.71 38.78
C VAL A 973 8.45 19.67 38.08
N GLY A 974 8.10 18.52 37.52
CA GLY A 974 6.76 18.25 36.99
C GLY A 974 5.98 17.35 37.92
N ILE A 975 4.77 17.74 38.32
CA ILE A 975 3.81 16.87 39.00
C ILE A 975 2.71 16.53 38.00
N VAL A 976 2.61 15.26 37.61
CA VAL A 976 1.64 14.77 36.62
C VAL A 976 0.58 13.95 37.32
N CYS A 977 -0.68 14.32 37.13
CA CYS A 977 -1.83 13.66 37.73
C CYS A 977 -2.67 12.95 36.67
N LEU A 978 -3.15 11.75 36.97
CA LEU A 978 -4.02 11.01 36.04
C LEU A 978 -5.46 11.55 35.95
N THR A 979 -5.89 12.38 36.91
CA THR A 979 -7.19 13.05 36.88
C THR A 979 -7.05 14.56 37.00
N LYS A 980 -8.03 15.30 36.49
CA LYS A 980 -8.07 16.77 36.61
C LYS A 980 -8.36 17.21 38.04
N GLY A 981 -9.25 16.51 38.74
CA GLY A 981 -9.54 16.74 40.15
C GLY A 981 -8.27 16.71 41.00
N GLN A 982 -7.43 15.68 40.82
CA GLN A 982 -6.16 15.55 41.54
C GLN A 982 -5.19 16.70 41.24
N ARG A 983 -5.05 17.09 39.96
CA ARG A 983 -4.25 18.25 39.54
C ARG A 983 -4.71 19.51 40.27
N ASP A 984 -6.02 19.75 40.28
CA ASP A 984 -6.62 20.96 40.85
C ASP A 984 -6.49 21.00 42.38
N MET A 985 -6.62 19.85 43.05
CA MET A 985 -6.43 19.73 44.49
C MET A 985 -4.99 20.01 44.91
N ILE A 986 -4.00 19.39 44.25
CA ILE A 986 -2.58 19.65 44.53
C ILE A 986 -2.25 21.13 44.29
N THR A 987 -2.77 21.70 43.19
CA THR A 987 -2.57 23.13 42.88
C THR A 987 -3.24 24.03 43.94
N ALA A 988 -4.42 23.67 44.42
CA ALA A 988 -5.11 24.37 45.49
C ALA A 988 -4.33 24.31 46.82
N TYR A 989 -3.75 23.17 47.18
CA TYR A 989 -2.87 23.07 48.34
C TYR A 989 -1.65 23.98 48.24
N LEU A 990 -0.97 23.99 47.08
CA LEU A 990 0.15 24.90 46.84
C LEU A 990 -0.28 26.37 46.95
N LEU A 991 -1.47 26.72 46.45
CA LEU A 991 -2.04 28.06 46.59
C LEU A 991 -2.36 28.41 48.05
N HIS A 992 -2.98 27.52 48.80
CA HIS A 992 -3.32 27.74 50.20
C HIS A 992 -2.09 27.87 51.09
N ILE A 993 -1.04 27.08 50.83
CA ILE A 993 0.25 27.22 51.51
C ILE A 993 0.81 28.64 51.33
N LYS A 994 0.75 29.18 50.10
CA LYS A 994 1.15 30.56 49.77
C LYS A 994 0.27 31.62 50.45
N GLN A 995 -1.05 31.46 50.42
CA GLN A 995 -2.00 32.41 51.03
C GLN A 995 -1.88 32.48 52.56
N ARG A 996 -1.64 31.34 53.22
CA ARG A 996 -1.49 31.25 54.68
C ARG A 996 -0.11 31.65 55.19
N ARG A 997 0.88 31.84 54.30
CA ARG A 997 2.30 32.05 54.66
C ARG A 997 2.85 30.95 55.58
N SER A 998 2.42 29.71 55.35
CA SER A 998 2.88 28.55 56.13
C SER A 998 4.35 28.19 55.88
N THR A 999 4.92 27.29 56.68
CA THR A 999 6.27 26.76 56.47
C THR A 999 6.39 26.10 55.09
N GLY A 1000 7.44 26.45 54.32
CA GLY A 1000 7.67 25.95 52.96
C GLY A 1000 7.33 26.92 51.82
N VAL A 1001 6.73 28.08 52.09
CA VAL A 1001 6.37 29.06 51.04
C VAL A 1001 7.57 29.53 50.22
N GLU A 1002 8.71 29.83 50.86
CA GLU A 1002 9.91 30.26 50.14
C GLU A 1002 10.44 29.17 49.20
N MET A 1003 10.37 27.90 49.64
CA MET A 1003 10.77 26.75 48.84
C MET A 1003 9.87 26.58 47.62
N ILE A 1004 8.54 26.61 47.81
CA ILE A 1004 7.57 26.53 46.71
C ILE A 1004 7.78 27.67 45.72
N GLN A 1005 7.96 28.90 46.18
CA GLN A 1005 8.23 30.04 45.29
C GLN A 1005 9.54 29.88 44.51
N GLN A 1006 10.58 29.31 45.13
CA GLN A 1006 11.82 29.01 44.42
C GLN A 1006 11.65 27.86 43.42
N LEU A 1007 10.88 26.82 43.74
CA LEU A 1007 10.56 25.74 42.82
C LEU A 1007 9.73 26.25 41.63
N GLU A 1008 8.72 27.10 41.86
CA GLU A 1008 7.92 27.75 40.80
C GLU A 1008 8.81 28.58 39.87
N ARG A 1009 9.76 29.35 40.43
CA ARG A 1009 10.75 30.11 39.63
C ARG A 1009 11.67 29.23 38.80
N ASN A 1010 11.95 28.00 39.25
CA ASN A 1010 12.76 27.01 38.53
C ASN A 1010 11.93 26.04 37.68
N GLY A 1011 10.62 26.26 37.55
CA GLY A 1011 9.76 25.51 36.63
C GLY A 1011 8.83 24.47 37.25
N LEU A 1012 8.51 24.54 38.54
CA LEU A 1012 7.48 23.69 39.16
C LEU A 1012 6.15 23.83 38.43
N SER A 1013 5.62 22.72 37.93
CA SER A 1013 4.33 22.66 37.23
C SER A 1013 3.52 21.47 37.71
N VAL A 1014 2.24 21.71 38.01
CA VAL A 1014 1.23 20.65 38.19
C VAL A 1014 0.42 20.54 36.91
N LEU A 1015 0.30 19.33 36.38
CA LEU A 1015 -0.25 19.01 35.07
C LEU A 1015 -1.16 17.79 35.15
N HIS A 1016 -2.22 17.78 34.34
CA HIS A 1016 -2.91 16.53 34.00
C HIS A 1016 -2.09 15.78 32.94
N LEU A 1017 -2.22 14.45 32.91
CA LEU A 1017 -1.47 13.59 31.98
C LEU A 1017 -1.58 14.04 30.50
N GLY A 1018 -2.76 14.44 30.04
CA GLY A 1018 -2.98 14.97 28.68
C GLY A 1018 -2.33 16.34 28.38
N GLU A 1019 -1.77 17.02 29.38
CA GLU A 1019 -1.11 18.34 29.26
C GLU A 1019 0.43 18.21 29.18
N LEU A 1020 0.94 16.99 29.27
CA LEU A 1020 2.37 16.72 29.41
C LEU A 1020 3.16 16.89 28.11
N SER A 1021 2.51 16.70 26.95
CA SER A 1021 3.20 16.66 25.67
C SER A 1021 4.00 17.95 25.40
N GLY A 1022 5.27 17.77 25.02
CA GLY A 1022 6.21 18.86 24.75
C GLY A 1022 6.84 19.49 25.99
N GLN A 1023 6.49 19.05 27.20
CA GLN A 1023 7.14 19.47 28.45
C GLN A 1023 8.39 18.65 28.73
N ARG A 1024 9.31 19.22 29.52
CA ARG A 1024 10.48 18.52 30.08
C ARG A 1024 10.76 18.99 31.49
N PHE A 1025 11.19 18.06 32.34
CA PHE A 1025 11.54 18.33 33.73
C PHE A 1025 12.78 17.54 34.14
N ASP A 1026 13.60 18.10 35.03
CA ASP A 1026 14.68 17.36 35.67
C ASP A 1026 14.10 16.23 36.53
N THR A 1027 13.07 16.54 37.32
CA THR A 1027 12.38 15.59 38.20
C THR A 1027 10.89 15.53 37.86
N LEU A 1028 10.38 14.31 37.65
CA LEU A 1028 8.98 14.05 37.38
C LEU A 1028 8.37 13.26 38.55
N ILE A 1029 7.27 13.77 39.10
CA ILE A 1029 6.46 13.13 40.13
C ILE A 1029 5.11 12.78 39.50
N ILE A 1030 4.67 11.54 39.61
CA ILE A 1030 3.43 11.05 39.00
C ILE A 1030 2.46 10.64 40.11
N SER A 1031 1.27 11.23 40.15
CA SER A 1031 0.16 10.83 41.03
C SER A 1031 -0.78 9.92 40.26
N GLY A 1032 -0.90 8.66 40.68
CA GLY A 1032 -1.82 7.68 40.13
C GLY A 1032 -3.28 8.09 40.28
N ALA A 1033 -3.63 8.80 41.36
CA ALA A 1033 -4.97 9.21 41.79
C ALA A 1033 -5.94 8.05 42.04
N PHE A 1034 -6.10 7.15 41.08
CA PHE A 1034 -6.94 5.97 41.19
C PHE A 1034 -6.51 5.05 42.33
N GLY A 1035 -7.50 4.49 43.00
CA GLY A 1035 -7.34 3.57 44.12
C GLY A 1035 -8.71 3.00 44.51
N PRO A 1036 -8.78 2.27 45.63
CA PRO A 1036 -10.04 1.78 46.17
C PRO A 1036 -11.01 2.91 46.54
N VAL A 1037 -12.31 2.71 46.30
CA VAL A 1037 -13.37 3.66 46.68
C VAL A 1037 -13.92 3.40 48.09
N ASP A 1038 -13.71 2.20 48.63
CA ASP A 1038 -14.23 1.76 49.92
C ASP A 1038 -13.21 0.97 50.76
N LEU A 1039 -13.60 0.64 51.99
CA LEU A 1039 -12.81 -0.19 52.93
C LEU A 1039 -12.65 -1.65 52.49
N LYS A 1040 -13.47 -2.12 51.55
CA LYS A 1040 -13.43 -3.51 51.07
C LYS A 1040 -12.39 -3.69 49.96
N GLY A 1041 -11.78 -2.61 49.50
CA GLY A 1041 -10.82 -2.65 48.39
C GLY A 1041 -11.49 -2.60 47.01
N THR A 1042 -12.77 -2.21 46.92
CA THR A 1042 -13.46 -2.11 45.63
C THR A 1042 -12.77 -1.04 44.77
N MET A 1043 -12.30 -1.43 43.59
CA MET A 1043 -11.67 -0.48 42.65
C MET A 1043 -12.73 0.38 41.96
N THR A 1044 -12.35 1.63 41.65
CA THR A 1044 -13.21 2.57 40.91
C THR A 1044 -13.56 2.07 39.51
N GLY A 1045 -14.79 2.33 39.10
CA GLY A 1045 -15.21 2.10 37.72
C GLY A 1045 -14.50 3.01 36.73
N HIS A 1046 -13.88 4.12 37.16
CA HIS A 1046 -13.23 5.09 36.27
C HIS A 1046 -11.92 4.62 35.61
N LEU A 1047 -11.39 3.45 35.98
CA LEU A 1047 -10.18 2.89 35.35
C LEU A 1047 -10.31 2.71 33.83
N HIS A 1048 -11.53 2.44 33.32
CA HIS A 1048 -11.79 2.36 31.88
C HIS A 1048 -11.38 3.63 31.11
N ARG A 1049 -11.30 4.79 31.77
CA ARG A 1049 -10.87 6.06 31.15
C ARG A 1049 -9.40 6.06 30.74
N LEU A 1050 -8.58 5.16 31.29
CA LEU A 1050 -7.17 5.00 30.90
C LEU A 1050 -7.00 4.54 29.45
N HIS A 1051 -8.05 4.02 28.82
CA HIS A 1051 -8.08 3.71 27.39
C HIS A 1051 -8.16 4.91 26.47
N GLN A 1052 -8.60 6.05 26.98
CA GLN A 1052 -8.84 7.20 26.12
C GLN A 1052 -7.51 7.60 25.45
N GLN A 1053 -7.60 7.93 24.16
CA GLN A 1053 -6.43 8.22 23.32
C GLN A 1053 -5.49 9.28 23.94
N ASN A 1054 -6.06 10.33 24.53
CA ASN A 1054 -5.32 11.38 25.24
C ASN A 1054 -4.53 10.87 26.46
N MET A 1055 -5.03 9.84 27.16
CA MET A 1055 -4.35 9.21 28.28
C MET A 1055 -3.19 8.37 27.78
N ILE A 1056 -3.40 7.58 26.72
CA ILE A 1056 -2.35 6.75 26.10
C ILE A 1056 -1.20 7.62 25.58
N GLU A 1057 -1.51 8.69 24.83
CA GLU A 1057 -0.50 9.66 24.38
C GLU A 1057 0.25 10.31 25.55
N GLY A 1058 -0.45 10.57 26.64
CA GLY A 1058 0.15 11.10 27.86
C GLY A 1058 1.08 10.10 28.54
N VAL A 1059 0.73 8.80 28.57
CA VAL A 1059 1.63 7.75 29.07
C VAL A 1059 2.89 7.64 28.23
N PHE A 1060 2.80 7.70 26.90
CA PHE A 1060 3.99 7.80 26.04
C PHE A 1060 4.81 9.07 26.32
N SER A 1061 4.15 10.17 26.64
CA SER A 1061 4.84 11.40 27.03
C SER A 1061 5.63 11.21 28.34
N LEU A 1062 5.10 10.47 29.34
CA LEU A 1062 5.81 10.18 30.60
C LEU A 1062 7.19 9.55 30.35
N MET A 1063 7.27 8.65 29.38
CA MET A 1063 8.50 7.91 29.01
C MET A 1063 9.62 8.81 28.45
N SER A 1064 9.31 10.05 28.08
CA SER A 1064 10.27 10.98 27.45
C SER A 1064 10.31 12.38 28.07
N THR A 1065 9.64 12.59 29.22
CA THR A 1065 9.56 13.90 29.86
C THR A 1065 10.68 14.16 30.88
N ALA A 1066 11.06 13.14 31.65
CA ALA A 1066 12.01 13.30 32.75
C ALA A 1066 13.45 13.17 32.27
N GLU A 1067 14.30 14.14 32.60
CA GLU A 1067 15.72 14.11 32.23
C GLU A 1067 16.59 13.38 33.25
N LYS A 1068 16.23 13.42 34.54
CA LYS A 1068 17.08 12.86 35.62
C LYS A 1068 16.39 11.90 36.56
N ARG A 1069 15.14 12.17 36.98
CA ARG A 1069 14.46 11.36 38.00
C ARG A 1069 12.95 11.22 37.75
N VAL A 1070 12.41 10.04 38.01
CA VAL A 1070 10.97 9.76 38.00
C VAL A 1070 10.56 9.16 39.35
N GLN A 1071 9.49 9.67 39.93
CA GLN A 1071 8.87 9.12 41.13
C GLN A 1071 7.37 8.92 40.90
N VAL A 1072 6.89 7.69 41.05
CA VAL A 1072 5.47 7.35 40.96
C VAL A 1072 4.93 7.19 42.37
N VAL A 1073 3.76 7.80 42.62
CA VAL A 1073 2.96 7.64 43.83
C VAL A 1073 1.62 7.08 43.37
N SER A 1074 1.24 5.89 43.84
CA SER A 1074 0.01 5.25 43.41
C SER A 1074 -0.68 4.51 44.54
N SER A 1075 -2.00 4.63 44.60
CA SER A 1075 -2.87 3.84 45.48
C SER A 1075 -3.55 2.67 44.75
N ILE A 1076 -3.16 2.38 43.51
CA ILE A 1076 -3.61 1.19 42.79
C ILE A 1076 -2.88 -0.01 43.39
N PRO A 1077 -3.60 -1.03 43.91
CA PRO A 1077 -2.95 -2.22 44.46
C PRO A 1077 -2.08 -2.94 43.42
N LEU A 1078 -0.92 -3.45 43.83
CA LEU A 1078 -0.01 -4.18 42.92
C LEU A 1078 -0.69 -5.36 42.22
N SER A 1079 -1.58 -6.08 42.90
CA SER A 1079 -2.35 -7.18 42.29
C SER A 1079 -3.21 -6.71 41.12
N VAL A 1080 -3.77 -5.50 41.20
CA VAL A 1080 -4.56 -4.91 40.11
C VAL A 1080 -3.63 -4.46 38.97
N LEU A 1081 -2.45 -3.91 39.28
CA LEU A 1081 -1.45 -3.61 38.25
C LEU A 1081 -0.97 -4.87 37.54
N ASP A 1082 -0.84 -5.99 38.25
CA ASP A 1082 -0.50 -7.29 37.67
C ASP A 1082 -1.59 -7.79 36.72
N GLU A 1083 -2.86 -7.71 37.13
CA GLU A 1083 -4.01 -8.07 36.30
C GLU A 1083 -4.09 -7.21 35.03
N LEU A 1084 -3.92 -5.88 35.15
CA LEU A 1084 -3.94 -4.95 34.01
C LEU A 1084 -2.76 -5.18 33.05
N ALA A 1085 -1.59 -5.57 33.57
CA ALA A 1085 -0.40 -5.86 32.76
C ALA A 1085 -0.37 -7.29 32.18
N ALA A 1086 -1.25 -8.20 32.62
CA ALA A 1086 -1.24 -9.59 32.18
C ALA A 1086 -1.87 -9.81 30.79
N ASN A 1087 -2.68 -8.87 30.31
CA ASN A 1087 -3.38 -9.01 29.03
C ASN A 1087 -3.11 -7.81 28.10
N PRO A 1088 -2.13 -7.93 27.18
CA PRO A 1088 -1.86 -6.92 26.16
C PRO A 1088 -3.09 -6.58 25.30
N GLU A 1089 -4.03 -7.52 25.15
CA GLU A 1089 -5.28 -7.35 24.38
C GLU A 1089 -6.44 -6.76 25.19
N ALA A 1090 -6.38 -6.75 26.53
CA ALA A 1090 -7.43 -6.16 27.37
C ALA A 1090 -7.46 -4.63 27.25
N ARG A 1091 -6.35 -4.04 26.79
CA ARG A 1091 -6.16 -2.62 26.43
C ARG A 1091 -6.39 -1.60 27.58
N GLU A 1092 -7.21 -1.90 28.60
CA GLU A 1092 -7.54 -1.05 29.75
C GLU A 1092 -6.35 -0.96 30.70
N GLY A 1093 -5.73 0.21 30.78
CA GLY A 1093 -4.64 0.47 31.73
C GLY A 1093 -3.35 -0.31 31.49
N TYR A 1094 -3.27 -1.21 30.50
CA TYR A 1094 -2.11 -2.06 30.21
C TYR A 1094 -0.81 -1.26 30.12
N LEU A 1095 -0.79 -0.20 29.30
CA LEU A 1095 0.42 0.60 29.07
C LEU A 1095 0.88 1.32 30.35
N LEU A 1096 -0.07 1.89 31.10
CA LEU A 1096 0.21 2.57 32.36
C LEU A 1096 0.69 1.57 33.43
N ALA A 1097 0.04 0.41 33.53
CA ALA A 1097 0.39 -0.64 34.47
C ALA A 1097 1.78 -1.21 34.16
N SER A 1098 2.07 -1.50 32.89
CA SER A 1098 3.39 -1.91 32.42
C SER A 1098 4.45 -0.86 32.74
N TYR A 1099 4.15 0.42 32.52
CA TYR A 1099 5.03 1.53 32.88
C TYR A 1099 5.31 1.60 34.39
N PHE A 1100 4.27 1.55 35.24
CA PHE A 1100 4.44 1.60 36.69
C PHE A 1100 5.23 0.40 37.22
N LYS A 1101 4.93 -0.80 36.72
CA LYS A 1101 5.68 -2.02 37.05
C LYS A 1101 7.14 -1.92 36.61
N TYR A 1102 7.42 -1.36 35.43
CA TYR A 1102 8.78 -1.13 34.95
C TYR A 1102 9.55 -0.15 35.86
N ILE A 1103 8.94 0.99 36.22
CA ILE A 1103 9.53 1.96 37.15
C ILE A 1103 9.87 1.31 38.50
N LYS A 1104 8.96 0.46 39.02
CA LYS A 1104 9.19 -0.29 40.25
C LYS A 1104 10.33 -1.30 40.11
N ALA A 1105 10.30 -2.15 39.09
CA ALA A 1105 11.30 -3.21 38.88
C ALA A 1105 12.72 -2.63 38.72
N VAL A 1106 12.87 -1.58 37.91
CA VAL A 1106 14.18 -0.91 37.75
C VAL A 1106 14.62 -0.21 39.04
N GLY A 1107 13.71 0.45 39.75
CA GLY A 1107 13.99 1.08 41.04
C GLY A 1107 14.46 0.09 42.12
N GLU A 1108 13.90 -1.12 42.13
CA GLU A 1108 14.26 -2.23 43.02
C GLU A 1108 15.46 -3.05 42.53
N GLN A 1109 16.04 -2.69 41.39
CA GLN A 1109 17.12 -3.42 40.71
C GLN A 1109 16.76 -4.86 40.26
N ASP A 1110 15.47 -5.15 40.07
CA ASP A 1110 14.98 -6.41 39.51
C ASP A 1110 15.05 -6.38 37.98
N ARG A 1111 16.22 -6.78 37.46
CA ARG A 1111 16.50 -6.74 36.01
C ARG A 1111 15.67 -7.75 35.23
N ASP A 1112 15.40 -8.93 35.78
CA ASP A 1112 14.69 -9.99 35.07
C ASP A 1112 13.23 -9.58 34.83
N THR A 1113 12.57 -9.02 35.85
CA THR A 1113 11.22 -8.48 35.69
C THR A 1113 11.18 -7.28 34.75
N ALA A 1114 12.16 -6.36 34.85
CA ALA A 1114 12.22 -5.19 33.98
C ALA A 1114 12.41 -5.58 32.49
N SER A 1115 13.33 -6.50 32.20
CA SER A 1115 13.55 -7.02 30.85
C SER A 1115 12.33 -7.78 30.34
N GLY A 1116 11.70 -8.62 31.17
CA GLY A 1116 10.48 -9.34 30.79
C GLY A 1116 9.31 -8.41 30.46
N ILE A 1117 9.17 -7.27 31.13
CA ILE A 1117 8.14 -6.28 30.78
C ILE A 1117 8.42 -5.69 29.40
N VAL A 1118 9.67 -5.33 29.10
CA VAL A 1118 10.06 -4.74 27.80
C VAL A 1118 9.90 -5.75 26.65
N GLU A 1119 10.27 -7.01 26.86
CA GLU A 1119 10.12 -8.08 25.85
C GLU A 1119 8.66 -8.42 25.52
N ASN A 1120 7.75 -8.24 26.48
CA ASN A 1120 6.32 -8.50 26.30
C ASN A 1120 5.54 -7.30 25.72
N LEU A 1121 6.23 -6.20 25.39
CA LEU A 1121 5.57 -5.09 24.72
C LEU A 1121 5.22 -5.46 23.27
N PRO A 1122 4.06 -5.02 22.76
CA PRO A 1122 3.71 -5.13 21.35
C PRO A 1122 4.85 -4.68 20.42
N GLU A 1123 5.08 -5.42 19.32
CA GLU A 1123 6.19 -5.19 18.37
C GLU A 1123 6.24 -3.78 17.76
N TRP A 1124 5.12 -3.05 17.77
CA TRP A 1124 5.05 -1.68 17.25
C TRP A 1124 5.60 -0.61 18.22
N MET A 1125 5.83 -0.96 19.49
CA MET A 1125 6.54 -0.15 20.50
C MET A 1125 8.02 -0.55 20.57
#